data_AF-A0AAI8YDJ5-F1
#
_entry.id   AF-A0AAI8YDJ5-F1
#
_cell.length_a   1.000
_cell.length_b   1.000
_cell.length_c   1.000
_cell.angle_alpha   90.00
_cell.angle_beta   90.00
_cell.angle_gamma   90.00
#
_symmetry.space_group_name_H-M   'P 1'
#
loop_
_entity.id
_entity.type
_entity.pdbx_description
1 polymer ?
#
loop_
_entity_poly.entity_id
_entity_poly.type
_entity_poly.pdbx_seq_one_letter_code
_entity_poly.pdbx_strand_id
1 'polypeptide(L)'
;MRSFRVAVSLALSLWVTLLNAQFNNPDGVDIWCGKAYRETNFSFNPGGGFEEPPTSSVPLLNLRVRPRISIYLDTDQTASLLIDSEISYQVGQPLATALISSRSGENDVLEVQISLDGTFVGTASVKLNSTNVEIPLNLENFPATLSPYTINILAKLGNNTYTSSAEFLRLPSPEGYGSVARIDNLYGGLWVQRDQEKWKHIFPYTYYGYSPLIKFGGALLIQSIVQWTLYWDSNVTTLDEFASMGYNVIHIVPTGTLGDQPFPWDQFEPYLDRADELGLYLQYNVIWDWQNLTGMISQVERLRSHRSMLLWYQSDEPDGKSNPINSTGIAYQKIRSLDPYHPVSLALNCYDFYYADYAAGADIILTDTYPIAINATFSTVYDTVCNATYGCCGCDDCVGTFEDISDRIDEFHRRDELIGWPKVQWYAPQAFGNETFWSRYPTADEEAVVTMLAVNHGAKGIVMWDYPTTAELANLTSHLAAVLTTDAIAAFLLEAPLTQTLDIQGADRIDAAAWFDAGSKQLLLSVVNLNYEDVSQAVIVSSPAGVRISGVAETFWGNAALVTHDIGVFLPDDLSEPQVLSGHAVTTKFAPTTATPQTPISAIKIGPAFLSDAEAIAAIGADTFAQTFGFAVPPHDLAAHLAATYAPAPVRADLADARTATFVARDGERGRVLGFVQLVRGESDDSVPGEPAAQAELRRLYVDMRAHGRGIGSALIKAVEVRARTEGFKQLWLTVWEESKGAQRLYLRLGFGKVGEYDFAMGECVHHDIVLAKAL
;
A
#
# COMPACT_ATOMS: atom_id res chain seq x y z
N MET A 1 0.24 -14.17 -57.19
CA MET A 1 -0.49 -14.88 -56.10
C MET A 1 0.23 -16.10 -55.48
N ARG A 2 1.53 -16.36 -55.76
CA ARG A 2 2.31 -17.38 -55.00
C ARG A 2 3.57 -16.84 -54.30
N SER A 3 3.98 -15.61 -54.57
CA SER A 3 5.19 -15.00 -53.96
C SER A 3 4.89 -14.11 -52.73
N PHE A 4 3.62 -13.87 -52.40
CA PHE A 4 3.20 -13.04 -51.25
C PHE A 4 2.90 -13.86 -49.98
N ARG A 5 2.93 -15.21 -50.07
CA ARG A 5 2.65 -16.11 -48.95
C ARG A 5 3.90 -16.68 -48.26
N VAL A 6 5.10 -16.45 -48.80
CA VAL A 6 6.36 -16.94 -48.19
C VAL A 6 7.03 -15.86 -47.33
N ALA A 7 6.85 -14.58 -47.65
CA ALA A 7 7.38 -13.47 -46.83
C ALA A 7 6.60 -13.25 -45.52
N VAL A 8 5.30 -13.57 -45.49
CA VAL A 8 4.47 -13.47 -44.27
C VAL A 8 4.73 -14.62 -43.31
N SER A 9 5.14 -15.80 -43.80
CA SER A 9 5.47 -16.95 -42.93
C SER A 9 6.89 -16.90 -42.35
N LEU A 10 7.84 -16.19 -42.97
CA LEU A 10 9.16 -15.96 -42.37
C LEU A 10 9.21 -14.77 -41.38
N ALA A 11 8.32 -13.79 -41.54
CA ALA A 11 8.14 -12.72 -40.56
C ALA A 11 7.40 -13.21 -39.29
N LEU A 12 6.46 -14.15 -39.42
CA LEU A 12 5.78 -14.75 -38.26
C LEU A 12 6.68 -15.70 -37.45
N SER A 13 7.74 -16.27 -38.04
CA SER A 13 8.66 -17.17 -37.35
C SER A 13 9.84 -16.46 -36.68
N LEU A 14 10.02 -15.15 -36.89
CA LEU A 14 10.97 -14.31 -36.15
C LEU A 14 10.34 -13.60 -34.94
N TRP A 15 9.03 -13.73 -34.75
CA TRP A 15 8.27 -13.19 -33.61
C TRP A 15 7.94 -14.26 -32.54
N VAL A 16 8.54 -15.47 -32.63
CA VAL A 16 8.33 -16.57 -31.66
C VAL A 16 9.66 -17.12 -31.12
N THR A 17 10.70 -16.28 -31.08
CA THR A 17 11.84 -16.53 -30.20
C THR A 17 12.08 -15.30 -29.32
N LEU A 18 11.08 -14.99 -28.49
CA LEU A 18 11.33 -14.33 -27.21
C LEU A 18 12.13 -15.34 -26.39
N LEU A 19 13.45 -15.25 -26.46
CA LEU A 19 14.31 -15.88 -25.46
C LEU A 19 13.96 -15.21 -24.14
N ASN A 20 13.18 -15.89 -23.30
CA ASN A 20 13.12 -15.55 -21.88
C ASN A 20 14.57 -15.55 -21.41
N ALA A 21 15.05 -14.44 -20.84
CA ALA A 21 16.27 -14.48 -20.08
C ALA A 21 16.04 -15.50 -18.96
N GLN A 22 16.79 -16.60 -18.98
CA GLN A 22 16.72 -17.57 -17.90
C GLN A 22 17.40 -16.93 -16.69
N PHE A 23 16.66 -16.78 -15.59
CA PHE A 23 17.25 -16.37 -14.33
C PHE A 23 18.28 -17.40 -13.88
N ASN A 24 19.10 -17.06 -12.87
CA ASN A 24 20.17 -17.94 -12.41
C ASN A 24 19.65 -19.16 -11.60
N ASN A 25 18.35 -19.44 -11.63
CA ASN A 25 17.74 -20.51 -10.86
C ASN A 25 17.91 -21.87 -11.56
N PRO A 26 18.25 -22.94 -10.82
CA PRO A 26 18.27 -24.29 -11.37
C PRO A 26 16.88 -24.74 -11.85
N ASP A 27 16.85 -25.63 -12.84
CA ASP A 27 15.60 -26.22 -13.34
C ASP A 27 14.78 -26.86 -12.21
N GLY A 28 13.50 -26.50 -12.14
CA GLY A 28 12.56 -27.03 -11.14
C GLY A 28 12.63 -26.39 -9.77
N VAL A 29 13.44 -25.34 -9.58
CA VAL A 29 13.47 -24.56 -8.33
C VAL A 29 12.47 -23.42 -8.40
N ASP A 30 11.50 -23.43 -7.47
CA ASP A 30 10.61 -22.30 -7.24
C ASP A 30 11.35 -21.15 -6.57
N ILE A 31 11.13 -19.95 -7.10
CA ILE A 31 11.83 -18.72 -6.72
C ILE A 31 10.86 -17.58 -6.44
N TRP A 32 11.26 -16.70 -5.51
CA TRP A 32 10.65 -15.41 -5.24
C TRP A 32 11.76 -14.38 -5.12
N CYS A 33 11.69 -13.27 -5.85
CA CYS A 33 12.80 -12.31 -5.96
C CYS A 33 14.14 -12.98 -6.33
N GLY A 34 14.10 -13.97 -7.22
CA GLY A 34 15.27 -14.77 -7.61
C GLY A 34 15.75 -15.79 -6.58
N LYS A 35 15.25 -15.76 -5.34
CA LYS A 35 15.73 -16.60 -4.22
C LYS A 35 14.89 -17.86 -4.11
N ALA A 36 15.51 -18.99 -3.77
CA ALA A 36 14.76 -20.23 -3.48
C ALA A 36 13.85 -20.03 -2.26
N TYR A 37 12.65 -20.62 -2.24
CA TYR A 37 11.78 -20.47 -1.06
C TYR A 37 11.14 -21.76 -0.54
N ARG A 38 11.34 -22.91 -1.17
CA ARG A 38 10.87 -24.20 -0.61
C ARG A 38 11.95 -24.87 0.20
N GLU A 39 11.58 -25.54 1.29
CA GLU A 39 12.46 -26.36 2.12
C GLU A 39 13.24 -27.41 1.32
N THR A 40 12.67 -27.92 0.23
CA THR A 40 13.27 -28.94 -0.63
C THR A 40 14.29 -28.38 -1.62
N ASN A 41 14.32 -27.06 -1.83
CA ASN A 41 15.15 -26.42 -2.83
C ASN A 41 16.50 -26.03 -2.21
N PHE A 42 17.60 -26.30 -2.91
CA PHE A 42 18.91 -25.77 -2.52
C PHE A 42 18.98 -24.27 -2.84
N SER A 43 19.53 -23.47 -1.92
CA SER A 43 19.83 -22.07 -2.21
C SER A 43 20.90 -21.92 -3.27
N PHE A 44 20.84 -20.81 -3.98
CA PHE A 44 21.81 -20.40 -4.99
C PHE A 44 21.91 -18.87 -4.98
N ASN A 45 22.92 -18.32 -5.68
CA ASN A 45 23.00 -16.87 -5.85
C ASN A 45 21.92 -16.44 -6.87
N PRO A 46 20.94 -15.61 -6.50
CA PRO A 46 19.87 -15.21 -7.41
C PRO A 46 20.38 -14.48 -8.66
N GLY A 47 21.52 -13.78 -8.55
CA GLY A 47 21.95 -12.81 -9.56
C GLY A 47 20.97 -11.65 -9.69
N GLY A 48 21.17 -10.78 -10.69
CA GLY A 48 20.24 -9.68 -10.96
C GLY A 48 20.26 -8.54 -9.93
N GLY A 49 21.17 -8.56 -8.95
CA GLY A 49 21.37 -7.41 -8.07
C GLY A 49 21.78 -6.16 -8.85
N PHE A 50 21.45 -5.00 -8.31
CA PHE A 50 21.69 -3.72 -8.95
C PHE A 50 23.19 -3.49 -9.15
N GLU A 51 23.60 -3.33 -10.41
CA GLU A 51 25.00 -3.10 -10.75
C GLU A 51 25.37 -1.63 -10.54
N GLU A 52 26.09 -1.35 -9.45
CA GLU A 52 26.62 -0.02 -9.17
C GLU A 52 27.56 0.47 -10.28
N PRO A 53 27.31 1.66 -10.87
CA PRO A 53 28.24 2.24 -11.83
C PRO A 53 29.61 2.44 -11.19
N PRO A 54 30.71 2.12 -11.89
CA PRO A 54 32.05 2.21 -11.34
C PRO A 54 32.40 3.66 -11.01
N THR A 55 33.05 3.88 -9.86
CA THR A 55 33.53 5.21 -9.49
C THR A 55 34.65 5.66 -10.43
N SER A 56 34.44 6.80 -11.09
CA SER A 56 35.42 7.52 -11.89
C SER A 56 36.48 8.18 -11.02
N SER A 57 37.73 8.19 -11.49
CA SER A 57 38.82 8.93 -10.85
C SER A 57 38.80 10.44 -11.16
N VAL A 58 37.94 10.87 -12.08
CA VAL A 58 37.73 12.28 -12.48
C VAL A 58 36.26 12.65 -12.34
N PRO A 59 35.93 13.92 -12.04
CA PRO A 59 34.54 14.36 -12.01
C PRO A 59 33.90 14.22 -13.40
N LEU A 60 32.62 13.88 -13.40
CA LEU A 60 31.76 13.72 -14.57
C LEU A 60 30.66 14.77 -14.51
N LEU A 61 30.27 15.30 -15.66
CA LEU A 61 29.06 16.08 -15.82
C LEU A 61 27.90 15.14 -16.14
N ASN A 62 26.97 15.00 -15.21
CA ASN A 62 25.71 14.31 -15.43
C ASN A 62 24.68 15.28 -16.05
N LEU A 63 24.90 15.61 -17.33
CA LEU A 63 24.00 16.49 -18.08
C LEU A 63 22.73 15.75 -18.49
N ARG A 64 21.59 16.13 -17.93
CA ARG A 64 20.27 15.53 -18.26
C ARG A 64 19.28 16.61 -18.66
N VAL A 65 18.33 16.25 -19.51
CA VAL A 65 17.16 17.08 -19.83
C VAL A 65 15.90 16.22 -19.78
N ARG A 66 14.77 16.77 -19.33
CA ARG A 66 13.44 16.19 -19.50
C ARG A 66 12.38 17.30 -19.54
N PRO A 67 11.19 17.05 -20.12
CA PRO A 67 10.06 17.95 -19.93
C PRO A 67 9.62 17.98 -18.46
N ARG A 68 9.20 19.14 -17.94
CA ARG A 68 8.62 19.21 -16.59
C ARG A 68 7.34 18.38 -16.49
N ILE A 69 6.44 18.53 -17.43
CA ILE A 69 5.19 17.76 -17.47
C ILE A 69 5.32 16.61 -18.47
N SER A 70 4.87 15.41 -18.11
CA SER A 70 5.04 14.20 -18.94
C SER A 70 4.35 14.28 -20.30
N ILE A 71 3.19 14.95 -20.37
CA ILE A 71 2.47 15.24 -21.62
C ILE A 71 1.90 16.66 -21.59
N TYR A 72 1.99 17.35 -22.73
CA TYR A 72 1.31 18.61 -22.98
C TYR A 72 0.18 18.40 -23.99
N LEU A 73 -0.89 19.19 -23.90
CA LEU A 73 -1.98 19.20 -24.87
C LEU A 73 -1.85 20.38 -25.85
N ASP A 74 -2.60 20.36 -26.95
CA ASP A 74 -2.73 21.50 -27.86
C ASP A 74 -3.28 22.77 -27.17
N THR A 75 -4.04 22.60 -26.10
CA THR A 75 -4.59 23.66 -25.24
C THR A 75 -3.54 24.30 -24.32
N ASP A 76 -2.42 23.64 -24.05
CA ASP A 76 -1.32 24.23 -23.27
C ASP A 76 -0.60 25.30 -24.09
N GLN A 77 -0.42 26.48 -23.48
CA GLN A 77 0.23 27.64 -24.13
C GLN A 77 1.74 27.68 -23.88
N THR A 78 2.19 27.10 -22.77
CA THR A 78 3.57 27.16 -22.30
C THR A 78 4.02 25.79 -21.82
N ALA A 79 5.30 25.50 -21.99
CA ALA A 79 5.95 24.34 -21.41
C ALA A 79 7.24 24.76 -20.68
N SER A 80 7.83 23.83 -19.95
CA SER A 80 9.19 23.98 -19.44
C SER A 80 9.96 22.67 -19.49
N LEU A 81 11.29 22.82 -19.53
CA LEU A 81 12.25 21.73 -19.39
C LEU A 81 12.92 21.80 -18.04
N LEU A 82 13.29 20.64 -17.51
CA LEU A 82 14.18 20.50 -16.37
C LEU A 82 15.55 20.10 -16.90
N ILE A 83 16.59 20.83 -16.51
CA ILE A 83 17.98 20.54 -16.88
C ILE A 83 18.80 20.31 -15.61
N ASP A 84 19.51 19.18 -15.60
CA ASP A 84 20.52 18.87 -14.59
C ASP A 84 21.91 19.07 -15.16
N SER A 85 22.81 19.57 -14.33
CA SER A 85 24.24 19.75 -14.63
C SER A 85 25.11 19.32 -13.45
N GLU A 86 24.67 18.28 -12.76
CA GLU A 86 25.30 17.77 -11.54
C GLU A 86 26.72 17.26 -11.82
N ILE A 87 27.61 17.47 -10.85
CA ILE A 87 28.93 16.84 -10.85
C ILE A 87 28.81 15.50 -10.14
N SER A 88 28.99 14.41 -10.90
CA SER A 88 28.97 13.05 -10.38
C SER A 88 30.35 12.39 -10.52
N TYR A 89 30.61 11.37 -9.72
CA TYR A 89 31.76 10.48 -9.88
C TYR A 89 31.36 9.08 -10.35
N GLN A 90 30.09 8.84 -10.65
CA GLN A 90 29.60 7.54 -11.08
C GLN A 90 28.97 7.59 -12.47
N VAL A 91 28.28 8.68 -12.81
CA VAL A 91 27.50 8.79 -14.05
C VAL A 91 27.81 10.10 -14.80
N GLY A 92 27.68 10.09 -16.12
CA GLY A 92 27.87 11.27 -16.97
C GLY A 92 29.15 11.24 -17.81
N GLN A 93 29.50 12.41 -18.35
CA GLN A 93 30.65 12.56 -19.27
C GLN A 93 31.82 13.25 -18.57
N PRO A 94 33.10 12.91 -18.86
CA PRO A 94 34.25 13.53 -18.21
C PRO A 94 34.21 15.06 -18.22
N LEU A 95 34.23 15.65 -17.03
CA LEU A 95 34.28 17.10 -16.84
C LEU A 95 35.74 17.57 -16.99
N ALA A 96 35.97 18.58 -17.84
CA ALA A 96 37.31 19.12 -18.04
C ALA A 96 37.79 19.91 -16.81
N THR A 97 38.46 19.22 -15.88
CA THR A 97 38.91 19.72 -14.57
C THR A 97 39.79 20.96 -14.59
N ALA A 98 40.48 21.25 -15.70
CA ALA A 98 41.30 22.45 -15.85
C ALA A 98 40.49 23.77 -15.91
N LEU A 99 39.16 23.69 -16.01
CA LEU A 99 38.27 24.85 -16.18
C LEU A 99 37.45 25.19 -14.93
N ILE A 100 37.49 24.38 -13.89
CA ILE A 100 36.66 24.61 -12.71
C ILE A 100 37.32 25.71 -11.87
N SER A 101 36.69 26.89 -11.81
CA SER A 101 37.25 28.09 -11.20
C SER A 101 37.41 27.98 -9.67
N SER A 102 36.74 27.00 -9.06
CA SER A 102 36.80 26.62 -7.64
C SER A 102 36.77 25.09 -7.51
N ARG A 103 37.22 24.50 -6.40
CA ARG A 103 37.03 23.04 -6.19
C ARG A 103 35.56 22.62 -6.14
N SER A 104 34.63 23.55 -5.93
CA SER A 104 33.17 23.31 -5.87
C SER A 104 32.44 23.54 -7.20
N GLY A 105 33.04 24.21 -8.19
CA GLY A 105 32.39 24.52 -9.48
C GLY A 105 31.21 25.49 -9.40
N GLU A 106 30.92 26.08 -8.24
CA GLU A 106 29.67 26.82 -7.97
C GLU A 106 29.50 28.13 -8.75
N ASN A 107 30.54 28.66 -9.38
CA ASN A 107 30.46 29.90 -10.15
C ASN A 107 30.54 29.68 -11.66
N ASP A 108 30.74 28.43 -12.09
CA ASP A 108 30.85 28.09 -13.50
C ASP A 108 29.45 27.89 -14.10
N VAL A 109 29.24 28.38 -15.33
CA VAL A 109 27.93 28.39 -16.00
C VAL A 109 28.05 27.69 -17.35
N LEU A 110 27.11 26.80 -17.64
CA LEU A 110 26.96 26.15 -18.93
C LEU A 110 26.04 26.99 -19.83
N GLU A 111 26.51 27.29 -21.03
CA GLU A 111 25.68 27.86 -22.09
C GLU A 111 24.98 26.71 -22.83
N VAL A 112 23.67 26.60 -22.67
CA VAL A 112 22.87 25.52 -23.23
C VAL A 112 22.12 26.01 -24.45
N GLN A 113 22.31 25.35 -25.59
CA GLN A 113 21.49 25.49 -26.78
C GLN A 113 20.44 24.38 -26.79
N ILE A 114 19.19 24.73 -27.04
CA ILE A 114 18.07 23.80 -27.03
C ILE A 114 17.53 23.71 -28.46
N SER A 115 17.31 22.48 -28.91
CA SER A 115 16.70 22.20 -30.20
C SER A 115 15.63 21.12 -30.09
N LEU A 116 14.60 21.22 -30.91
CA LEU A 116 13.50 20.27 -31.03
C LEU A 116 13.50 19.72 -32.47
N ASP A 117 13.70 18.40 -32.64
CA ASP A 117 13.90 17.74 -33.93
C ASP A 117 14.95 18.44 -34.82
N GLY A 118 16.04 18.89 -34.19
CA GLY A 118 17.13 19.62 -34.86
C GLY A 118 16.82 21.09 -35.17
N THR A 119 15.62 21.57 -34.89
CA THR A 119 15.26 22.99 -35.00
C THR A 119 15.65 23.72 -33.73
N PHE A 120 16.43 24.81 -33.83
CA PHE A 120 16.80 25.61 -32.67
C PHE A 120 15.57 26.31 -32.05
N VAL A 121 15.39 26.17 -30.74
CA VAL A 121 14.23 26.72 -30.01
C VAL A 121 14.60 27.73 -28.93
N GLY A 122 15.86 27.78 -28.52
CA GLY A 122 16.32 28.76 -27.54
C GLY A 122 17.67 28.46 -26.93
N THR A 123 18.07 29.32 -26.01
CA THR A 123 19.27 29.17 -25.18
C THR A 123 18.94 29.37 -23.71
N ALA A 124 19.69 28.71 -22.84
CA ALA A 124 19.63 28.89 -21.40
C ALA A 124 21.04 28.97 -20.80
N SER A 125 21.14 29.55 -19.62
CA SER A 125 22.34 29.55 -18.80
C SER A 125 22.07 28.73 -17.55
N VAL A 126 22.80 27.64 -17.36
CA VAL A 126 22.61 26.70 -16.26
C VAL A 126 23.86 26.71 -15.40
N LYS A 127 23.73 26.99 -14.11
CA LYS A 127 24.87 26.94 -13.17
C LYS A 127 25.32 25.49 -13.00
N LEU A 128 26.63 25.24 -13.09
CA LEU A 128 27.21 23.92 -12.86
C LEU A 128 26.87 23.42 -11.45
N ASN A 129 26.67 22.11 -11.33
CA ASN A 129 26.26 21.44 -10.10
C ASN A 129 24.87 21.87 -9.59
N SER A 130 23.93 22.08 -10.53
CA SER A 130 22.52 22.34 -10.22
C SER A 130 21.64 21.24 -10.79
N THR A 131 20.55 20.94 -10.09
CA THR A 131 19.51 19.98 -10.50
C THR A 131 18.18 20.71 -10.69
N ASN A 132 17.31 20.14 -11.53
CA ASN A 132 15.95 20.61 -11.80
C ASN A 132 15.87 22.10 -12.21
N VAL A 133 16.86 22.60 -12.97
CA VAL A 133 16.81 23.99 -13.46
C VAL A 133 15.72 24.12 -14.51
N GLU A 134 14.67 24.86 -14.17
CA GLU A 134 13.49 25.02 -15.03
C GLU A 134 13.72 26.07 -16.13
N ILE A 135 13.64 25.63 -17.39
CA ILE A 135 13.79 26.47 -18.58
C ILE A 135 12.46 26.58 -19.32
N PRO A 136 11.85 27.78 -19.42
CA PRO A 136 10.62 27.98 -20.17
C PRO A 136 10.78 27.68 -21.67
N LEU A 137 9.74 27.09 -22.25
CA LEU A 137 9.59 26.84 -23.69
C LEU A 137 8.29 27.46 -24.20
N ASN A 138 8.38 28.17 -25.33
CA ASN A 138 7.22 28.66 -26.05
C ASN A 138 6.71 27.59 -27.03
N LEU A 139 5.43 27.24 -26.94
CA LEU A 139 4.81 26.19 -27.76
C LEU A 139 4.22 26.68 -29.09
N GLU A 140 4.24 27.98 -29.40
CA GLU A 140 3.54 28.56 -30.57
C GLU A 140 3.86 27.89 -31.92
N ASN A 141 5.06 27.33 -32.09
CA ASN A 141 5.52 26.74 -33.35
C ASN A 141 5.57 25.20 -33.37
N PHE A 142 5.04 24.51 -32.36
CA PHE A 142 5.12 23.04 -32.26
C PHE A 142 3.74 22.40 -32.39
N PRO A 143 3.25 22.05 -33.59
CA PRO A 143 1.91 21.48 -33.72
C PRO A 143 1.73 20.22 -32.86
N ALA A 144 0.55 20.04 -32.28
CA ALA A 144 0.28 18.82 -31.52
C ALA A 144 0.27 17.59 -32.45
N THR A 145 0.86 16.48 -31.98
CA THR A 145 1.06 15.25 -32.74
C THR A 145 1.10 14.04 -31.80
N LEU A 146 0.75 12.86 -32.32
CA LEU A 146 0.87 11.59 -31.58
C LEU A 146 2.30 11.04 -31.58
N SER A 147 3.18 11.55 -32.46
CA SER A 147 4.60 11.20 -32.47
C SER A 147 5.38 12.14 -31.55
N PRO A 148 6.25 11.63 -30.65
CA PRO A 148 7.07 12.48 -29.80
C PRO A 148 8.05 13.31 -30.63
N TYR A 149 8.27 14.54 -30.17
CA TYR A 149 9.42 15.34 -30.57
C TYR A 149 10.68 14.87 -29.82
N THR A 150 11.85 15.05 -30.42
CA THR A 150 13.14 14.86 -29.75
C THR A 150 13.71 16.20 -29.34
N ILE A 151 13.83 16.45 -28.04
CA ILE A 151 14.63 17.55 -27.50
C ILE A 151 16.09 17.13 -27.52
N ASN A 152 16.96 17.99 -28.06
CA ASN A 152 18.39 17.87 -27.93
C ASN A 152 18.94 19.14 -27.31
N ILE A 153 19.71 19.00 -26.24
CA ILE A 153 20.48 20.09 -25.65
C ILE A 153 21.97 19.93 -25.94
N LEU A 154 22.63 21.05 -26.23
CA LEU A 154 24.07 21.17 -26.39
C LEU A 154 24.55 22.19 -25.36
N ALA A 155 25.25 21.73 -24.34
CA ALA A 155 25.80 22.56 -23.27
C ALA A 155 27.30 22.81 -23.51
N LYS A 156 27.72 24.07 -23.42
CA LYS A 156 29.13 24.47 -23.53
C LYS A 156 29.68 24.93 -22.19
N LEU A 157 30.86 24.43 -21.86
CA LEU A 157 31.66 24.90 -20.73
C LEU A 157 33.08 25.16 -21.23
N GLY A 158 33.42 26.44 -21.41
CA GLY A 158 34.64 26.84 -22.11
C GLY A 158 34.66 26.29 -23.54
N ASN A 159 35.68 25.47 -23.87
CA ASN A 159 35.81 24.83 -25.19
C ASN A 159 35.18 23.42 -25.25
N ASN A 160 34.66 22.90 -24.15
CA ASN A 160 34.08 21.56 -24.10
C ASN A 160 32.58 21.63 -24.40
N THR A 161 32.07 20.57 -25.03
CA THR A 161 30.67 20.44 -25.41
C THR A 161 30.12 19.13 -24.88
N TYR A 162 28.93 19.21 -24.32
CA TYR A 162 28.19 18.11 -23.72
C TYR A 162 26.79 18.08 -24.34
N THR A 163 26.20 16.90 -24.47
CA THR A 163 24.89 16.75 -25.10
C THR A 163 23.99 15.84 -24.29
N SER A 164 22.69 16.13 -24.29
CA SER A 164 21.66 15.29 -23.70
C SER A 164 20.38 15.39 -24.52
N SER A 165 19.53 14.38 -24.48
CA SER A 165 18.28 14.36 -25.23
C SER A 165 17.15 13.70 -24.45
N ALA A 166 15.91 14.08 -24.79
CA ALA A 166 14.70 13.51 -24.22
C ALA A 166 13.53 13.58 -25.20
N GLU A 167 12.55 12.72 -24.99
CA GLU A 167 11.26 12.81 -25.69
C GLU A 167 10.42 13.98 -25.14
N PHE A 168 9.66 14.61 -26.02
CA PHE A 168 8.70 15.66 -25.68
C PHE A 168 7.37 15.39 -26.37
N LEU A 169 6.33 15.18 -25.57
CA LEU A 169 4.99 14.86 -26.06
C LEU A 169 4.09 16.09 -25.97
N ARG A 170 3.71 16.63 -27.13
CA ARG A 170 2.58 17.55 -27.27
C ARG A 170 1.48 16.87 -28.05
N LEU A 171 0.50 16.33 -27.35
CA LEU A 171 -0.59 15.54 -27.89
C LEU A 171 -1.76 16.43 -28.32
N PRO A 172 -2.52 16.07 -29.36
CA PRO A 172 -3.78 16.74 -29.64
C PRO A 172 -4.75 16.50 -28.46
N SER A 173 -5.67 17.43 -28.21
CA SER A 173 -6.73 17.14 -27.24
C SER A 173 -7.51 15.91 -27.70
N PRO A 174 -7.64 14.87 -26.86
CA PRO A 174 -8.22 13.61 -27.31
C PRO A 174 -9.74 13.75 -27.56
N GLU A 175 -10.20 13.31 -28.73
CA GLU A 175 -11.62 13.30 -29.05
C GLU A 175 -12.33 12.14 -28.31
N GLY A 176 -13.40 12.46 -27.58
CA GLY A 176 -14.22 11.47 -26.86
C GLY A 176 -13.64 10.95 -25.56
N TYR A 177 -12.45 11.40 -25.13
CA TYR A 177 -11.90 11.09 -23.82
C TYR A 177 -12.57 11.92 -22.73
N GLY A 178 -12.98 11.23 -21.67
CA GLY A 178 -13.57 11.84 -20.48
C GLY A 178 -12.55 12.39 -19.49
N SER A 179 -11.31 11.88 -19.51
CA SER A 179 -10.21 12.36 -18.67
C SER A 179 -8.84 12.25 -19.35
N VAL A 180 -7.88 13.02 -18.82
CA VAL A 180 -6.46 12.98 -19.14
C VAL A 180 -5.67 13.17 -17.85
N ALA A 181 -4.57 12.43 -17.67
CA ALA A 181 -3.68 12.56 -16.53
C ALA A 181 -2.22 12.72 -16.95
N ARG A 182 -1.46 13.49 -16.17
CA ARG A 182 -0.05 13.78 -16.43
C ARG A 182 0.75 13.89 -15.14
N ILE A 183 2.05 13.66 -15.25
CA ILE A 183 3.00 13.72 -14.14
C ILE A 183 3.74 15.06 -14.18
N ASP A 184 3.89 15.72 -13.04
CA ASP A 184 4.90 16.76 -12.83
C ASP A 184 6.21 16.10 -12.40
N ASN A 185 7.18 16.05 -13.30
CA ASN A 185 8.50 15.48 -13.07
C ASN A 185 9.33 16.29 -12.06
N LEU A 186 8.97 17.54 -11.76
CA LEU A 186 9.72 18.35 -10.80
C LEU A 186 9.52 17.88 -9.36
N TYR A 187 8.27 17.62 -8.97
CA TYR A 187 7.89 17.24 -7.61
C TYR A 187 7.24 15.85 -7.51
N GLY A 188 7.02 15.18 -8.64
CA GLY A 188 6.48 13.82 -8.74
C GLY A 188 4.96 13.72 -8.69
N GLY A 189 4.23 14.83 -8.64
CA GLY A 189 2.77 14.82 -8.45
C GLY A 189 1.95 14.53 -9.71
N LEU A 190 0.70 14.08 -9.51
CA LEU A 190 -0.25 13.88 -10.59
C LEU A 190 -1.16 15.09 -10.78
N TRP A 191 -1.40 15.40 -12.05
CA TRP A 191 -2.42 16.33 -12.51
C TRP A 191 -3.44 15.60 -13.36
N VAL A 192 -4.71 15.92 -13.16
CA VAL A 192 -5.81 15.33 -13.90
C VAL A 192 -6.79 16.40 -14.38
N GLN A 193 -7.41 16.14 -15.52
CA GLN A 193 -8.42 16.98 -16.14
C GLN A 193 -9.57 16.07 -16.59
N ARG A 194 -10.83 16.43 -16.29
CA ARG A 194 -12.03 15.79 -16.87
C ARG A 194 -12.67 16.73 -17.87
N ASP A 195 -13.17 16.22 -18.99
CA ASP A 195 -13.93 16.98 -20.01
C ASP A 195 -13.34 18.36 -20.37
N GLN A 196 -12.01 18.45 -20.43
CA GLN A 196 -11.27 19.70 -20.70
C GLN A 196 -11.46 20.82 -19.64
N GLU A 197 -11.83 20.48 -18.40
CA GLU A 197 -11.87 21.40 -17.25
C GLU A 197 -10.47 21.96 -16.88
N LYS A 198 -10.33 22.72 -15.79
CA LYS A 198 -9.00 23.11 -15.32
C LYS A 198 -8.24 21.89 -14.79
N TRP A 199 -6.95 21.79 -15.09
CA TRP A 199 -6.04 20.85 -14.42
C TRP A 199 -6.13 20.99 -12.89
N LYS A 200 -6.28 19.86 -12.21
CA LYS A 200 -6.25 19.75 -10.75
C LYS A 200 -5.18 18.75 -10.35
N HIS A 201 -4.45 19.04 -9.29
CA HIS A 201 -3.59 18.06 -8.64
C HIS A 201 -4.46 17.02 -7.92
N ILE A 202 -3.94 15.81 -7.80
CA ILE A 202 -4.59 14.74 -7.05
C ILE A 202 -3.52 13.99 -6.27
N PHE A 203 -3.71 13.84 -4.96
CA PHE A 203 -2.96 12.92 -4.12
C PHE A 203 -3.80 11.65 -3.96
N PRO A 204 -3.47 10.54 -4.66
CA PRO A 204 -4.27 9.33 -4.62
C PRO A 204 -4.22 8.70 -3.23
N TYR A 205 -5.39 8.43 -2.65
CA TYR A 205 -5.52 7.75 -1.37
C TYR A 205 -6.66 6.76 -1.46
N THR A 206 -6.33 5.47 -1.46
CA THR A 206 -7.28 4.40 -1.75
C THR A 206 -6.83 3.05 -1.20
N TYR A 207 -7.64 2.04 -1.47
CA TYR A 207 -7.33 0.63 -1.31
C TYR A 207 -7.33 -0.09 -2.65
N TYR A 208 -6.58 -1.17 -2.68
CA TYR A 208 -6.67 -2.28 -3.60
C TYR A 208 -7.85 -3.16 -3.18
N GLY A 209 -8.71 -3.49 -4.13
CA GLY A 209 -9.83 -4.39 -3.90
C GLY A 209 -9.37 -5.84 -3.96
N TYR A 210 -9.18 -6.49 -2.82
CA TYR A 210 -8.76 -7.89 -2.70
C TYR A 210 -9.79 -8.73 -1.93
N SER A 211 -9.76 -10.05 -2.16
CA SER A 211 -10.54 -11.03 -1.42
C SER A 211 -9.61 -11.89 -0.58
N PRO A 212 -9.79 -12.00 0.75
CA PRO A 212 -9.08 -13.02 1.51
C PRO A 212 -9.43 -14.41 0.97
N LEU A 213 -8.44 -15.29 0.91
CA LEU A 213 -8.59 -16.68 0.48
C LEU A 213 -9.62 -17.42 1.35
N ILE A 214 -10.86 -17.57 0.87
CA ILE A 214 -11.79 -18.55 1.44
C ILE A 214 -11.41 -19.92 0.88
N LYS A 215 -10.68 -20.73 1.67
CA LYS A 215 -10.36 -22.12 1.31
C LYS A 215 -11.64 -22.96 1.32
N PHE A 216 -12.12 -23.35 0.13
CA PHE A 216 -13.14 -24.39 -0.02
C PHE A 216 -12.48 -25.76 -0.34
N GLY A 217 -12.23 -26.58 0.70
CA GLY A 217 -12.27 -28.04 0.57
C GLY A 217 -11.08 -28.78 -0.03
N GLY A 218 -9.88 -28.51 0.48
CA GLY A 218 -8.74 -29.45 0.42
C GLY A 218 -8.16 -29.76 -0.98
N ALA A 219 -8.86 -29.41 -2.05
CA ALA A 219 -8.35 -29.28 -3.39
C ALA A 219 -8.21 -27.79 -3.70
N LEU A 220 -7.12 -27.42 -4.38
CA LEU A 220 -6.93 -26.10 -4.98
C LEU A 220 -7.94 -25.95 -6.14
N LEU A 221 -9.23 -25.86 -5.83
CA LEU A 221 -10.25 -25.48 -6.78
C LEU A 221 -10.29 -23.95 -6.77
N ILE A 222 -9.72 -23.37 -7.83
CA ILE A 222 -9.96 -22.01 -8.27
C ILE A 222 -11.49 -21.88 -8.43
N GLN A 223 -12.18 -21.44 -7.38
CA GLN A 223 -13.59 -21.07 -7.47
C GLN A 223 -13.71 -19.55 -7.28
N SER A 224 -13.43 -18.87 -8.40
CA SER A 224 -14.32 -17.87 -8.99
C SER A 224 -14.84 -16.77 -8.06
N ILE A 225 -13.99 -15.81 -7.71
CA ILE A 225 -14.43 -14.50 -7.20
C ILE A 225 -13.60 -13.45 -7.94
N VAL A 226 -14.25 -12.72 -8.85
CA VAL A 226 -13.61 -11.59 -9.50
C VAL A 226 -13.34 -10.55 -8.39
N GLN A 227 -12.16 -9.94 -8.34
CA GLN A 227 -11.71 -9.21 -7.13
C GLN A 227 -12.59 -7.99 -6.77
N TRP A 228 -13.37 -7.46 -7.73
CA TRP A 228 -14.39 -6.44 -7.47
C TRP A 228 -15.74 -7.02 -7.01
N THR A 229 -15.99 -8.33 -7.08
CA THR A 229 -17.36 -8.88 -6.98
C THR A 229 -17.95 -9.08 -5.58
N LEU A 230 -17.16 -8.92 -4.52
CA LEU A 230 -17.66 -9.12 -3.15
C LEU A 230 -18.20 -7.85 -2.50
N TYR A 231 -17.41 -6.77 -2.51
CA TYR A 231 -17.84 -5.50 -1.94
C TYR A 231 -18.41 -4.57 -3.02
N TRP A 232 -17.85 -4.59 -4.22
CA TRP A 232 -18.20 -3.62 -5.25
C TRP A 232 -19.37 -4.22 -6.03
N ASP A 233 -19.21 -5.29 -6.82
CA ASP A 233 -20.31 -5.91 -7.62
C ASP A 233 -21.58 -6.30 -6.85
N SER A 234 -21.49 -6.55 -5.55
CA SER A 234 -22.66 -6.92 -4.75
C SER A 234 -23.69 -5.80 -4.63
N ASN A 235 -23.25 -4.53 -4.60
CA ASN A 235 -24.12 -3.38 -4.55
C ASN A 235 -23.37 -2.08 -4.92
N VAL A 236 -23.76 -1.43 -6.01
CA VAL A 236 -23.23 -0.14 -6.49
C VAL A 236 -23.19 0.95 -5.41
N THR A 237 -24.08 0.90 -4.41
CA THR A 237 -24.09 1.90 -3.33
C THR A 237 -22.91 1.76 -2.35
N THR A 238 -22.10 0.71 -2.43
CA THR A 238 -20.89 0.60 -1.61
C THR A 238 -19.83 1.63 -2.00
N LEU A 239 -19.86 2.11 -3.26
CA LEU A 239 -19.06 3.25 -3.70
C LEU A 239 -19.41 4.55 -2.98
N ASP A 240 -20.67 4.72 -2.56
CA ASP A 240 -21.09 5.89 -1.77
C ASP A 240 -20.40 5.92 -0.41
N GLU A 241 -20.36 4.77 0.27
CA GLU A 241 -19.66 4.63 1.55
C GLU A 241 -18.16 4.90 1.35
N PHE A 242 -17.56 4.27 0.34
CA PHE A 242 -16.15 4.45 -0.01
C PHE A 242 -15.78 5.92 -0.30
N ALA A 243 -16.56 6.60 -1.14
CA ALA A 243 -16.37 8.03 -1.41
C ALA A 243 -16.59 8.89 -0.16
N SER A 244 -17.59 8.56 0.68
CA SER A 244 -17.86 9.30 1.91
C SER A 244 -16.75 9.21 2.95
N MET A 245 -15.88 8.19 2.85
CA MET A 245 -14.69 8.04 3.70
C MET A 245 -13.52 8.92 3.27
N GLY A 246 -13.64 9.65 2.15
CA GLY A 246 -12.61 10.56 1.64
C GLY A 246 -11.65 9.93 0.63
N TYR A 247 -11.86 8.66 0.25
CA TYR A 247 -11.08 8.03 -0.81
C TYR A 247 -11.43 8.63 -2.17
N ASN A 248 -10.42 8.92 -2.99
CA ASN A 248 -10.58 9.66 -4.26
C ASN A 248 -10.19 8.86 -5.50
N VAL A 249 -9.55 7.70 -5.31
CA VAL A 249 -9.18 6.74 -6.36
C VAL A 249 -9.80 5.40 -6.00
N ILE A 250 -10.02 4.58 -7.00
CA ILE A 250 -10.42 3.19 -6.92
C ILE A 250 -9.34 2.38 -7.63
N HIS A 251 -8.81 1.36 -6.97
CA HIS A 251 -7.97 0.36 -7.64
C HIS A 251 -8.77 -0.93 -7.91
N ILE A 252 -9.11 -1.16 -9.18
CA ILE A 252 -9.95 -2.30 -9.61
C ILE A 252 -9.10 -3.38 -10.24
N VAL A 253 -9.31 -4.64 -9.84
CA VAL A 253 -8.73 -5.80 -10.50
C VAL A 253 -9.79 -6.66 -11.23
N PRO A 254 -9.84 -6.60 -12.56
CA PRO A 254 -10.98 -7.11 -13.32
C PRO A 254 -10.96 -8.63 -13.55
N THR A 255 -9.80 -9.31 -13.52
CA THR A 255 -9.70 -10.65 -14.14
C THR A 255 -9.17 -11.76 -13.21
N GLY A 256 -9.02 -11.45 -11.91
CA GLY A 256 -8.61 -12.33 -10.79
C GLY A 256 -8.74 -13.84 -10.98
N THR A 257 -9.94 -14.26 -11.40
CA THR A 257 -10.35 -15.67 -11.39
C THR A 257 -11.27 -16.03 -12.56
N LEU A 258 -11.36 -15.20 -13.61
CA LEU A 258 -12.26 -15.47 -14.74
C LEU A 258 -11.77 -16.63 -15.61
N GLY A 259 -10.49 -17.03 -15.49
CA GLY A 259 -9.88 -18.00 -16.39
C GLY A 259 -10.07 -17.55 -17.84
N ASP A 260 -10.64 -18.42 -18.68
CA ASP A 260 -10.95 -18.11 -20.09
C ASP A 260 -12.29 -17.36 -20.30
N GLN A 261 -13.03 -17.01 -19.24
CA GLN A 261 -14.31 -16.32 -19.37
C GLN A 261 -14.13 -14.83 -19.72
N PRO A 262 -14.91 -14.29 -20.67
CA PRO A 262 -14.91 -12.86 -20.94
C PRO A 262 -15.28 -12.03 -19.70
N PHE A 263 -14.66 -10.87 -19.55
CA PHE A 263 -14.98 -9.94 -18.48
C PHE A 263 -16.45 -9.47 -18.56
N PRO A 264 -17.23 -9.52 -17.46
CA PRO A 264 -18.67 -9.24 -17.48
C PRO A 264 -18.95 -7.73 -17.46
N TRP A 265 -18.68 -7.05 -18.57
CA TRP A 265 -18.84 -5.60 -18.71
C TRP A 265 -20.23 -5.08 -18.33
N ASP A 266 -21.29 -5.81 -18.66
CA ASP A 266 -22.67 -5.38 -18.35
C ASP A 266 -22.94 -5.27 -16.84
N GLN A 267 -22.21 -6.03 -16.02
CA GLN A 267 -22.28 -5.96 -14.56
C GLN A 267 -21.38 -4.85 -14.01
N PHE A 268 -20.30 -4.55 -14.72
CA PHE A 268 -19.30 -3.58 -14.31
C PHE A 268 -19.66 -2.14 -14.70
N GLU A 269 -20.37 -1.94 -15.81
CA GLU A 269 -20.74 -0.61 -16.32
C GLU A 269 -21.46 0.27 -15.26
N PRO A 270 -22.44 -0.25 -14.48
CA PRO A 270 -23.07 0.55 -13.42
C PRO A 270 -22.10 1.04 -12.33
N TYR A 271 -20.99 0.34 -12.10
CA TYR A 271 -19.95 0.77 -11.15
C TYR A 271 -19.10 1.90 -11.73
N LEU A 272 -18.78 1.82 -13.02
CA LEU A 272 -18.08 2.88 -13.73
C LEU A 272 -18.91 4.16 -13.76
N ASP A 273 -20.19 4.05 -14.09
CA ASP A 273 -21.15 5.16 -14.05
C ASP A 273 -21.19 5.79 -12.65
N ARG A 274 -21.33 4.96 -11.61
CA ARG A 274 -21.39 5.47 -10.22
C ARG A 274 -20.07 6.09 -9.77
N ALA A 275 -18.93 5.52 -10.14
CA ALA A 275 -17.62 6.08 -9.85
C ALA A 275 -17.46 7.47 -10.48
N ASP A 276 -17.92 7.65 -11.73
CA ASP A 276 -17.93 8.95 -12.38
C ASP A 276 -18.84 9.95 -11.65
N GLU A 277 -20.07 9.56 -11.33
CA GLU A 277 -21.04 10.37 -10.57
C GLU A 277 -20.50 10.86 -9.23
N LEU A 278 -19.71 10.02 -8.55
CA LEU A 278 -19.09 10.32 -7.25
C LEU A 278 -17.78 11.10 -7.36
N GLY A 279 -17.26 11.33 -8.57
CA GLY A 279 -15.97 11.99 -8.75
C GLY A 279 -14.76 11.10 -8.43
N LEU A 280 -14.95 9.79 -8.33
CA LEU A 280 -13.87 8.84 -8.09
C LEU A 280 -13.08 8.58 -9.38
N TYR A 281 -11.77 8.40 -9.24
CA TYR A 281 -10.86 8.06 -10.32
C TYR A 281 -10.48 6.58 -10.29
N LEU A 282 -9.97 6.04 -11.40
CA LEU A 282 -9.60 4.64 -11.56
C LEU A 282 -8.09 4.50 -11.76
N GLN A 283 -7.46 3.75 -10.84
CA GLN A 283 -6.26 2.97 -11.12
C GLN A 283 -6.76 1.61 -11.65
N TYR A 284 -6.82 1.47 -12.97
CA TYR A 284 -7.41 0.28 -13.56
C TYR A 284 -6.34 -0.76 -13.85
N ASN A 285 -6.51 -1.95 -13.28
CA ASN A 285 -5.61 -3.06 -13.47
C ASN A 285 -5.86 -3.76 -14.80
N VAL A 286 -4.81 -3.93 -15.61
CA VAL A 286 -4.88 -4.61 -16.92
C VAL A 286 -4.01 -5.86 -16.96
N ILE A 287 -3.77 -6.47 -15.79
CA ILE A 287 -3.03 -7.72 -15.62
C ILE A 287 -3.81 -8.83 -16.35
N TRP A 288 -3.25 -10.05 -16.36
CA TRP A 288 -3.78 -11.30 -16.91
C TRP A 288 -3.20 -11.63 -18.28
N ASP A 289 -2.29 -12.61 -18.22
CA ASP A 289 -1.35 -13.09 -19.23
C ASP A 289 -0.36 -12.04 -19.75
N TRP A 290 0.80 -11.91 -19.10
CA TRP A 290 1.98 -11.26 -19.72
C TRP A 290 2.40 -11.94 -21.04
N GLN A 291 1.87 -13.14 -21.30
CA GLN A 291 2.02 -13.88 -22.56
C GLN A 291 0.91 -13.58 -23.60
N ASN A 292 -0.19 -12.92 -23.23
CA ASN A 292 -1.36 -12.69 -24.09
C ASN A 292 -1.89 -11.25 -23.97
N LEU A 293 -1.29 -10.35 -24.75
CA LEU A 293 -1.67 -8.94 -24.82
C LEU A 293 -3.12 -8.71 -25.29
N THR A 294 -3.83 -9.71 -25.81
CA THR A 294 -5.17 -9.55 -26.38
C THR A 294 -6.18 -9.03 -25.34
N GLY A 295 -6.14 -9.58 -24.12
CA GLY A 295 -7.02 -9.16 -23.03
C GLY A 295 -6.73 -7.72 -22.60
N MET A 296 -5.46 -7.40 -22.34
CA MET A 296 -5.00 -6.06 -22.00
C MET A 296 -5.43 -5.03 -23.07
N ILE A 297 -5.19 -5.31 -24.36
CA ILE A 297 -5.58 -4.42 -25.47
C ILE A 297 -7.09 -4.15 -25.45
N SER A 298 -7.90 -5.20 -25.31
CA SER A 298 -9.37 -5.06 -25.29
C SER A 298 -9.87 -4.21 -24.14
N GLN A 299 -9.25 -4.32 -22.95
CA GLN A 299 -9.62 -3.53 -21.78
C GLN A 299 -9.19 -2.07 -21.93
N VAL A 300 -7.96 -1.83 -22.39
CA VAL A 300 -7.44 -0.48 -22.64
C VAL A 300 -8.27 0.26 -23.68
N GLU A 301 -8.58 -0.38 -24.82
CA GLU A 301 -9.38 0.24 -25.88
C GLU A 301 -10.79 0.60 -25.41
N ARG A 302 -11.37 -0.18 -24.50
CA ARG A 302 -12.70 0.08 -23.95
C ARG A 302 -12.71 1.23 -22.94
N LEU A 303 -11.72 1.28 -22.05
CA LEU A 303 -11.78 2.16 -20.87
C LEU A 303 -10.97 3.44 -21.00
N ARG A 304 -9.98 3.54 -21.91
CA ARG A 304 -9.09 4.73 -22.02
C ARG A 304 -9.82 6.07 -22.14
N SER A 305 -11.04 6.07 -22.66
CA SER A 305 -11.86 7.27 -22.83
C SER A 305 -12.86 7.52 -21.69
N HIS A 306 -12.92 6.67 -20.66
CA HIS A 306 -13.87 6.80 -19.56
C HIS A 306 -13.51 7.98 -18.63
N ARG A 307 -14.51 8.73 -18.15
CA ARG A 307 -14.33 9.98 -17.37
C ARG A 307 -13.62 9.80 -16.02
N SER A 308 -13.67 8.59 -15.47
CA SER A 308 -12.96 8.25 -14.24
C SER A 308 -11.53 7.75 -14.45
N MET A 309 -11.02 7.57 -15.67
CA MET A 309 -9.64 7.06 -15.83
C MET A 309 -8.61 8.02 -15.24
N LEU A 310 -7.68 7.47 -14.45
CA LEU A 310 -6.51 8.20 -13.95
C LEU A 310 -5.23 7.58 -14.47
N LEU A 311 -5.07 6.26 -14.30
CA LEU A 311 -3.87 5.56 -14.73
C LEU A 311 -4.12 4.05 -14.93
N TRP A 312 -3.18 3.39 -15.59
CA TRP A 312 -3.17 1.95 -15.77
C TRP A 312 -2.24 1.29 -14.75
N TYR A 313 -2.70 0.23 -14.08
CA TYR A 313 -1.85 -0.64 -13.26
C TYR A 313 -1.54 -1.91 -14.05
N GLN A 314 -0.30 -2.01 -14.55
CA GLN A 314 0.04 -3.03 -15.54
C GLN A 314 0.45 -4.37 -14.94
N SER A 315 1.02 -4.36 -13.74
CA SER A 315 1.58 -5.56 -13.11
C SER A 315 1.71 -5.37 -11.61
N ASP A 316 1.59 -6.50 -10.93
CA ASP A 316 1.67 -6.65 -9.49
C ASP A 316 2.86 -7.57 -9.22
N GLU A 317 3.91 -7.05 -8.57
CA GLU A 317 5.13 -7.78 -8.19
C GLU A 317 5.71 -8.67 -9.31
N PRO A 318 5.91 -8.16 -10.55
CA PRO A 318 6.49 -8.96 -11.63
C PRO A 318 7.92 -9.45 -11.30
N ASP A 319 8.64 -8.71 -10.48
CA ASP A 319 9.94 -9.03 -9.92
C ASP A 319 9.86 -10.19 -8.92
N GLY A 320 8.93 -10.13 -7.96
CA GLY A 320 8.69 -11.19 -6.98
C GLY A 320 8.33 -12.50 -7.65
N LYS A 321 7.35 -12.43 -8.57
CA LYS A 321 6.87 -13.56 -9.37
C LYS A 321 7.88 -14.05 -10.42
N SER A 322 8.99 -13.32 -10.59
CA SER A 322 10.04 -13.62 -11.57
C SER A 322 9.45 -13.80 -12.98
N ASN A 323 8.61 -12.86 -13.40
CA ASN A 323 8.13 -12.77 -14.77
C ASN A 323 9.31 -12.47 -15.72
N PRO A 324 9.27 -12.80 -17.02
CA PRO A 324 10.39 -12.49 -17.89
C PRO A 324 10.75 -11.01 -17.87
N ILE A 325 12.05 -10.72 -17.81
CA ILE A 325 12.62 -9.39 -17.60
C ILE A 325 12.05 -8.33 -18.57
N ASN A 326 11.84 -8.68 -19.83
CA ASN A 326 11.33 -7.75 -20.85
C ASN A 326 9.81 -7.58 -20.87
N SER A 327 9.06 -8.37 -20.09
CA SER A 327 7.60 -8.42 -20.16
C SER A 327 6.94 -7.10 -19.75
N THR A 328 7.45 -6.46 -18.68
CA THR A 328 6.94 -5.18 -18.18
C THR A 328 7.17 -4.06 -19.19
N GLY A 329 8.32 -4.03 -19.86
CA GLY A 329 8.63 -3.05 -20.90
C GLY A 329 7.76 -3.21 -22.16
N ILE A 330 7.48 -4.45 -22.57
CA ILE A 330 6.59 -4.74 -23.72
C ILE A 330 5.16 -4.28 -23.42
N ALA A 331 4.64 -4.61 -22.25
CA ALA A 331 3.29 -4.20 -21.82
C ALA A 331 3.19 -2.66 -21.74
N TYR A 332 4.16 -2.01 -21.10
CA TYR A 332 4.24 -0.55 -21.00
C TYR A 332 4.19 0.13 -22.37
N GLN A 333 5.06 -0.26 -23.30
CA GLN A 333 5.09 0.30 -24.65
C GLN A 333 3.75 0.09 -25.38
N LYS A 334 3.14 -1.08 -25.19
CA LYS A 334 1.86 -1.38 -25.82
C LYS A 334 0.74 -0.52 -25.25
N ILE A 335 0.65 -0.35 -23.93
CA ILE A 335 -0.33 0.54 -23.28
C ILE A 335 -0.13 1.97 -23.77
N ARG A 336 1.10 2.51 -23.72
CA ARG A 336 1.41 3.87 -24.21
C ARG A 336 1.05 4.09 -25.68
N SER A 337 1.18 3.06 -26.53
CA SER A 337 0.78 3.13 -27.94
C SER A 337 -0.74 3.19 -28.14
N LEU A 338 -1.52 2.66 -27.20
CA LEU A 338 -2.99 2.68 -27.22
C LEU A 338 -3.53 3.91 -26.51
N ASP A 339 -2.91 4.31 -25.41
CA ASP A 339 -3.36 5.39 -24.57
C ASP A 339 -2.18 6.23 -24.06
N PRO A 340 -1.77 7.26 -24.82
CA PRO A 340 -0.69 8.14 -24.42
C PRO A 340 -1.12 9.20 -23.38
N TYR A 341 -2.41 9.23 -23.00
CA TYR A 341 -3.03 10.28 -22.17
C TYR A 341 -3.13 9.92 -20.68
N HIS A 342 -2.75 8.71 -20.28
CA HIS A 342 -2.74 8.27 -18.90
C HIS A 342 -1.40 7.61 -18.55
N PRO A 343 -0.87 7.82 -17.33
CA PRO A 343 0.32 7.13 -16.84
C PRO A 343 0.13 5.63 -16.68
N VAL A 344 1.24 4.90 -16.61
CA VAL A 344 1.29 3.47 -16.29
C VAL A 344 2.04 3.25 -14.99
N SER A 345 1.51 2.37 -14.14
CA SER A 345 2.06 2.01 -12.83
C SER A 345 2.24 0.50 -12.69
N LEU A 346 3.09 0.08 -11.76
CA LEU A 346 3.24 -1.31 -11.30
C LEU A 346 3.74 -1.33 -9.85
N ALA A 347 3.58 -2.45 -9.15
CA ALA A 347 4.23 -2.67 -7.85
C ALA A 347 5.52 -3.50 -8.00
N LEU A 348 6.56 -3.14 -7.24
CA LEU A 348 7.80 -3.90 -7.07
C LEU A 348 8.02 -4.21 -5.59
N ASN A 349 8.18 -5.50 -5.29
CA ASN A 349 8.36 -6.01 -3.92
C ASN A 349 9.80 -6.44 -3.63
N CYS A 350 10.62 -6.73 -4.64
CA CYS A 350 11.98 -7.20 -4.39
C CYS A 350 12.91 -6.06 -4.00
N TYR A 351 13.74 -6.29 -2.98
CA TYR A 351 14.71 -5.28 -2.56
C TYR A 351 15.79 -5.08 -3.62
N ASP A 352 16.30 -6.16 -4.20
CA ASP A 352 17.40 -6.09 -5.17
C ASP A 352 17.35 -7.22 -6.20
N PHE A 353 16.43 -7.12 -7.17
CA PHE A 353 16.28 -8.12 -8.23
C PHE A 353 15.81 -7.50 -9.56
N TYR A 354 16.73 -7.36 -10.51
CA TYR A 354 16.54 -6.77 -11.85
C TYR A 354 15.76 -5.45 -11.83
N TYR A 355 16.03 -4.60 -10.83
CA TYR A 355 15.29 -3.37 -10.59
C TYR A 355 15.17 -2.50 -11.85
N ALA A 356 16.29 -2.24 -12.54
CA ALA A 356 16.32 -1.36 -13.71
C ALA A 356 15.40 -1.85 -14.84
N ASP A 357 15.38 -3.16 -15.08
CA ASP A 357 14.57 -3.75 -16.14
C ASP A 357 13.07 -3.73 -15.81
N TYR A 358 12.69 -4.10 -14.59
CA TYR A 358 11.28 -4.09 -14.19
C TYR A 358 10.75 -2.66 -14.07
N ALA A 359 11.51 -1.75 -13.47
CA ALA A 359 11.13 -0.34 -13.29
C ALA A 359 10.97 0.39 -14.64
N ALA A 360 11.68 -0.03 -15.70
CA ALA A 360 11.50 0.51 -17.05
C ALA A 360 10.07 0.34 -17.60
N GLY A 361 9.27 -0.56 -17.03
CA GLY A 361 7.89 -0.82 -17.43
C GLY A 361 6.83 0.07 -16.79
N ALA A 362 7.18 1.17 -16.12
CA ALA A 362 6.20 2.08 -15.55
C ALA A 362 6.69 3.53 -15.41
N ASP A 363 5.73 4.45 -15.33
CA ASP A 363 5.93 5.85 -14.96
C ASP A 363 5.90 6.04 -13.44
N ILE A 364 5.10 5.21 -12.74
CA ILE A 364 4.91 5.22 -11.28
C ILE A 364 5.24 3.84 -10.72
N ILE A 365 6.10 3.78 -9.71
CA ILE A 365 6.44 2.54 -8.99
C ILE A 365 5.73 2.55 -7.64
N LEU A 366 4.97 1.50 -7.36
CA LEU A 366 4.42 1.23 -6.04
C LEU A 366 5.39 0.32 -5.30
N THR A 367 5.64 0.62 -4.03
CA THR A 367 6.37 -0.26 -3.12
C THR A 367 5.42 -0.80 -2.06
N ASP A 368 5.49 -2.10 -1.81
CA ASP A 368 4.60 -2.87 -0.92
C ASP A 368 5.42 -3.54 0.19
N THR A 369 6.24 -2.73 0.86
CA THR A 369 7.07 -3.19 1.98
C THR A 369 6.24 -3.31 3.25
N TYR A 370 5.98 -4.54 3.71
CA TYR A 370 5.07 -4.84 4.83
C TYR A 370 5.80 -5.43 6.05
N PRO A 371 6.43 -4.60 6.91
CA PRO A 371 7.27 -5.08 8.02
C PRO A 371 6.48 -5.48 9.29
N ILE A 372 5.16 -5.24 9.35
CA ILE A 372 4.42 -5.38 10.61
C ILE A 372 4.03 -6.83 10.87
N ALA A 373 4.45 -7.36 12.03
CA ALA A 373 4.06 -8.69 12.50
C ALA A 373 4.47 -9.86 11.58
N ILE A 374 5.56 -9.67 10.83
CA ILE A 374 6.26 -10.72 10.08
C ILE A 374 7.36 -11.39 10.93
N ASN A 375 7.85 -12.54 10.47
CA ASN A 375 9.16 -13.04 10.84
C ASN A 375 10.13 -12.85 9.67
N ALA A 376 10.89 -11.75 9.71
CA ALA A 376 11.80 -11.35 8.65
C ALA A 376 12.92 -12.38 8.36
N THR A 377 13.25 -13.24 9.34
CA THR A 377 14.37 -14.19 9.24
C THR A 377 13.95 -15.61 8.88
N PHE A 378 12.65 -15.93 8.97
CA PHE A 378 12.16 -17.28 8.75
C PHE A 378 10.72 -17.29 8.25
N SER A 379 10.50 -17.97 7.12
CA SER A 379 9.20 -18.11 6.47
C SER A 379 8.39 -19.20 7.17
N THR A 380 7.36 -18.81 7.91
CA THR A 380 6.42 -19.75 8.53
C THR A 380 5.49 -20.42 7.52
N VAL A 381 5.47 -19.94 6.27
CA VAL A 381 4.64 -20.48 5.19
C VAL A 381 5.35 -21.62 4.47
N TYR A 382 6.66 -21.51 4.26
CA TYR A 382 7.44 -22.46 3.50
C TYR A 382 8.48 -23.26 4.31
N ASP A 383 8.59 -22.96 5.60
CA ASP A 383 9.54 -23.59 6.53
C ASP A 383 11.01 -23.40 6.09
N THR A 384 11.33 -22.20 5.57
CA THR A 384 12.67 -21.83 5.11
C THR A 384 13.18 -20.57 5.78
N VAL A 385 14.50 -20.49 6.01
CA VAL A 385 15.16 -19.24 6.39
C VAL A 385 14.98 -18.18 5.30
N CYS A 386 14.97 -16.90 5.67
CA CYS A 386 15.06 -15.80 4.72
C CYS A 386 16.39 -15.06 4.88
N ASN A 387 17.11 -14.92 3.77
CA ASN A 387 18.41 -14.27 3.66
C ASN A 387 18.72 -13.94 2.18
N ALA A 388 19.96 -13.57 1.86
CA ALA A 388 20.37 -13.22 0.50
C ALA A 388 20.19 -14.33 -0.57
N THR A 389 19.96 -15.59 -0.18
CA THR A 389 19.87 -16.75 -1.10
C THR A 389 18.61 -17.60 -0.95
N TYR A 390 17.89 -17.45 0.16
CA TYR A 390 16.56 -18.00 0.38
C TYR A 390 15.59 -16.87 0.67
N GLY A 391 14.42 -16.84 0.07
CA GLY A 391 13.53 -15.70 0.26
C GLY A 391 12.10 -15.99 -0.12
N CYS A 392 11.21 -15.85 0.88
CA CYS A 392 9.80 -15.46 0.75
C CYS A 392 9.23 -15.36 2.18
N CYS A 393 9.42 -14.20 2.83
CA CYS A 393 8.99 -13.93 4.21
C CYS A 393 7.92 -12.83 4.30
N GLY A 394 7.25 -12.53 3.19
CA GLY A 394 6.30 -11.41 3.07
C GLY A 394 6.96 -10.08 2.74
N CYS A 395 8.21 -9.86 3.15
CA CYS A 395 8.96 -8.63 2.90
C CYS A 395 10.40 -9.00 2.54
N ASP A 396 10.82 -8.73 1.30
CA ASP A 396 12.14 -9.16 0.79
C ASP A 396 13.28 -8.31 1.38
N ASP A 397 14.29 -8.97 1.94
CA ASP A 397 15.45 -8.39 2.66
C ASP A 397 15.13 -7.38 3.76
N CYS A 398 13.89 -7.40 4.27
CA CYS A 398 13.48 -6.57 5.40
C CYS A 398 14.04 -7.11 6.72
N VAL A 399 14.12 -6.25 7.74
CA VAL A 399 14.50 -6.64 9.11
C VAL A 399 13.30 -6.69 10.07
N GLY A 400 12.13 -6.22 9.65
CA GLY A 400 10.89 -6.23 10.42
C GLY A 400 10.69 -4.98 11.27
N THR A 401 11.13 -3.82 10.76
CA THR A 401 11.02 -2.50 11.43
C THR A 401 10.34 -1.49 10.51
N PHE A 402 9.88 -0.35 11.05
CA PHE A 402 9.25 0.67 10.22
C PHE A 402 10.21 1.22 9.16
N GLU A 403 11.50 1.28 9.49
CA GLU A 403 12.58 1.80 8.65
C GLU A 403 12.73 1.01 7.33
N ASP A 404 12.28 -0.25 7.27
CA ASP A 404 12.25 -1.01 6.01
C ASP A 404 11.49 -0.24 4.90
N ILE A 405 10.49 0.56 5.28
CA ILE A 405 9.64 1.36 4.37
C ILE A 405 10.43 2.53 3.79
N SER A 406 11.06 3.33 4.65
CA SER A 406 11.88 4.47 4.23
C SER A 406 13.06 4.01 3.40
N ASP A 407 13.75 2.96 3.86
CA ASP A 407 14.93 2.41 3.21
C ASP A 407 14.59 1.93 1.80
N ARG A 408 13.41 1.30 1.61
CA ARG A 408 12.98 0.84 0.29
C ARG A 408 12.74 2.00 -0.68
N ILE A 409 11.99 3.00 -0.25
CA ILE A 409 11.63 4.15 -1.11
C ILE A 409 12.89 4.95 -1.48
N ASP A 410 13.74 5.23 -0.50
CA ASP A 410 14.98 6.00 -0.71
C ASP A 410 15.96 5.24 -1.61
N GLU A 411 16.08 3.91 -1.44
CA GLU A 411 16.94 3.09 -2.31
C GLU A 411 16.44 3.05 -3.75
N PHE A 412 15.13 2.95 -3.97
CA PHE A 412 14.56 2.98 -5.33
C PHE A 412 14.77 4.36 -5.99
N HIS A 413 14.57 5.45 -5.25
CA HIS A 413 14.92 6.79 -5.74
C HIS A 413 16.41 6.89 -6.12
N ARG A 414 17.31 6.42 -5.25
CA ARG A 414 18.77 6.44 -5.52
C ARG A 414 19.13 5.64 -6.78
N ARG A 415 18.55 4.45 -6.96
CA ARG A 415 18.79 3.63 -8.15
C ARG A 415 18.29 4.31 -9.42
N ASP A 416 17.11 4.93 -9.37
CA ASP A 416 16.57 5.70 -10.47
C ASP A 416 17.49 6.87 -10.86
N GLU A 417 18.08 7.57 -9.88
CA GLU A 417 19.04 8.66 -10.14
C GLU A 417 20.31 8.19 -10.85
N LEU A 418 20.75 6.95 -10.56
CA LEU A 418 21.93 6.35 -11.19
C LEU A 418 21.66 5.86 -12.61
N ILE A 419 20.49 5.29 -12.88
CA ILE A 419 20.17 4.74 -14.22
C ILE A 419 19.48 5.76 -15.13
N GLY A 420 18.93 6.84 -14.59
CA GLY A 420 18.20 7.83 -15.37
C GLY A 420 17.65 8.98 -14.54
N TRP A 421 16.34 9.01 -14.36
CA TRP A 421 15.63 10.03 -13.59
C TRP A 421 14.78 9.35 -12.53
N PRO A 422 14.62 9.97 -11.33
CA PRO A 422 13.66 9.53 -10.33
C PRO A 422 12.28 9.29 -10.94
N LYS A 423 11.74 8.07 -10.75
CA LYS A 423 10.35 7.77 -11.04
C LYS A 423 9.47 8.28 -9.90
N VAL A 424 8.19 8.45 -10.20
CA VAL A 424 7.22 8.76 -9.15
C VAL A 424 7.04 7.52 -8.29
N GLN A 425 7.30 7.65 -6.99
CA GLN A 425 7.08 6.58 -6.02
C GLN A 425 5.72 6.74 -5.36
N TRP A 426 4.95 5.65 -5.32
CA TRP A 426 3.76 5.47 -4.51
C TRP A 426 4.05 4.37 -3.49
N TYR A 427 3.23 4.29 -2.45
CA TYR A 427 3.37 3.28 -1.43
C TYR A 427 2.05 2.54 -1.23
N ALA A 428 2.15 1.23 -1.05
CA ALA A 428 1.06 0.39 -0.61
C ALA A 428 1.29 0.05 0.87
N PRO A 429 0.57 0.67 1.81
CA PRO A 429 0.60 0.26 3.20
C PRO A 429 -0.07 -1.11 3.40
N GLN A 430 0.36 -1.81 4.46
CA GLN A 430 -0.18 -3.13 4.79
C GLN A 430 -1.70 -3.05 4.97
N ALA A 431 -2.23 -2.38 5.99
CA ALA A 431 -3.68 -2.34 6.27
C ALA A 431 -4.45 -3.68 6.28
N PHE A 432 -3.75 -4.82 6.21
CA PHE A 432 -4.29 -6.18 6.25
C PHE A 432 -3.51 -7.06 7.25
N GLY A 433 -3.97 -8.28 7.48
CA GLY A 433 -3.24 -9.25 8.28
C GLY A 433 -4.08 -10.49 8.60
N ASN A 434 -3.55 -11.36 9.46
CA ASN A 434 -4.05 -12.72 9.68
C ASN A 434 -4.03 -13.57 8.40
N GLU A 435 -3.07 -13.32 7.51
CA GLU A 435 -2.93 -14.06 6.26
C GLU A 435 -1.46 -14.26 5.87
N THR A 436 -1.21 -15.32 5.11
CA THR A 436 0.09 -15.70 4.55
C THR A 436 1.26 -15.55 5.55
N PHE A 437 2.00 -14.43 5.51
CA PHE A 437 3.16 -14.16 6.36
C PHE A 437 2.86 -13.26 7.58
N TRP A 438 1.74 -12.55 7.58
CA TRP A 438 1.40 -11.51 8.55
C TRP A 438 0.48 -12.05 9.63
N SER A 439 1.05 -12.28 10.81
CA SER A 439 0.36 -12.95 11.92
C SER A 439 -0.79 -12.16 12.55
N ARG A 440 -0.90 -10.85 12.25
CA ARG A 440 -1.99 -9.96 12.67
C ARG A 440 -2.09 -8.75 11.75
N TYR A 441 -3.22 -8.04 11.85
CA TYR A 441 -3.35 -6.69 11.30
C TYR A 441 -2.43 -5.69 12.03
N PRO A 442 -2.02 -4.60 11.37
CA PRO A 442 -1.49 -3.44 12.07
C PRO A 442 -2.57 -2.83 12.98
N THR A 443 -2.14 -2.19 14.05
CA THR A 443 -2.95 -1.27 14.86
C THR A 443 -3.14 0.04 14.11
N ALA A 444 -4.10 0.87 14.54
CA ALA A 444 -4.28 2.19 13.94
C ALA A 444 -3.00 3.07 13.99
N ASP A 445 -2.26 3.02 15.10
CA ASP A 445 -1.05 3.84 15.24
C ASP A 445 0.08 3.34 14.32
N GLU A 446 0.26 2.02 14.20
CA GLU A 446 1.21 1.43 13.25
C GLU A 446 0.88 1.83 11.82
N GLU A 447 -0.39 1.74 11.41
CA GLU A 447 -0.81 2.07 10.05
C GLU A 447 -0.63 3.57 9.74
N ALA A 448 -0.82 4.44 10.74
CA ALA A 448 -0.56 5.88 10.61
C ALA A 448 0.95 6.15 10.41
N VAL A 449 1.81 5.49 11.19
CA VAL A 449 3.27 5.59 11.06
C VAL A 449 3.72 5.10 9.69
N VAL A 450 3.26 3.91 9.28
CA VAL A 450 3.57 3.29 7.98
C VAL A 450 3.21 4.23 6.82
N THR A 451 2.00 4.79 6.84
CA THR A 451 1.53 5.73 5.81
C THR A 451 2.36 7.02 5.80
N MET A 452 2.53 7.66 6.94
CA MET A 452 3.17 8.97 7.01
C MET A 452 4.69 8.91 6.82
N LEU A 453 5.34 7.82 7.21
CA LEU A 453 6.75 7.58 6.91
C LEU A 453 6.95 7.51 5.39
N ALA A 454 6.12 6.75 4.66
CA ALA A 454 6.20 6.73 3.21
C ALA A 454 6.00 8.12 2.57
N VAL A 455 5.04 8.91 3.07
CA VAL A 455 4.82 10.30 2.61
C VAL A 455 6.03 11.19 2.88
N ASN A 456 6.63 11.10 4.07
CA ASN A 456 7.84 11.83 4.42
C ASN A 456 9.02 11.47 3.52
N HIS A 457 9.06 10.23 3.02
CA HIS A 457 10.06 9.74 2.09
C HIS A 457 9.69 9.91 0.60
N GLY A 458 8.66 10.71 0.32
CA GLY A 458 8.35 11.16 -1.03
C GLY A 458 7.29 10.36 -1.77
N ALA A 459 6.55 9.46 -1.10
CA ALA A 459 5.40 8.81 -1.72
C ALA A 459 4.34 9.85 -2.16
N LYS A 460 3.89 9.76 -3.41
CA LYS A 460 2.93 10.68 -4.06
C LYS A 460 1.52 10.13 -4.21
N GLY A 461 1.29 8.94 -3.67
CA GLY A 461 0.00 8.26 -3.60
C GLY A 461 0.09 7.07 -2.66
N ILE A 462 -1.04 6.75 -2.04
CA ILE A 462 -1.19 5.69 -1.05
C ILE A 462 -2.28 4.73 -1.52
N VAL A 463 -1.94 3.45 -1.65
CA VAL A 463 -2.82 2.40 -2.17
C VAL A 463 -2.72 1.18 -1.26
N MET A 464 -3.46 1.19 -0.15
CA MET A 464 -3.48 0.08 0.81
C MET A 464 -3.93 -1.24 0.16
N TRP A 465 -3.45 -2.39 0.62
CA TRP A 465 -3.66 -3.65 -0.13
C TRP A 465 -5.07 -4.28 -0.07
N ASP A 466 -5.77 -4.26 1.08
CA ASP A 466 -7.06 -4.96 1.19
C ASP A 466 -8.22 -4.07 1.65
N TYR A 467 -9.28 -4.04 0.86
CA TYR A 467 -10.57 -3.50 1.27
C TYR A 467 -11.74 -4.48 1.02
N PRO A 468 -12.68 -4.62 1.99
CA PRO A 468 -12.75 -3.93 3.28
C PRO A 468 -11.72 -4.44 4.30
N THR A 469 -11.16 -3.51 5.07
CA THR A 469 -10.29 -3.82 6.22
C THR A 469 -11.07 -3.84 7.54
N THR A 470 -10.39 -3.97 8.68
CA THR A 470 -10.99 -3.86 10.01
C THR A 470 -11.61 -2.48 10.22
N ALA A 471 -12.63 -2.39 11.07
CA ALA A 471 -13.29 -1.12 11.37
C ALA A 471 -12.35 -0.07 12.00
N GLU A 472 -11.34 -0.52 12.76
CA GLU A 472 -10.31 0.35 13.35
C GLU A 472 -9.46 1.00 12.26
N LEU A 473 -8.93 0.19 11.34
CA LEU A 473 -8.10 0.67 10.23
C LEU A 473 -8.91 1.52 9.25
N ALA A 474 -10.12 1.08 8.89
CA ALA A 474 -11.02 1.85 8.02
C ALA A 474 -11.35 3.25 8.60
N ASN A 475 -11.51 3.36 9.92
CA ASN A 475 -11.73 4.64 10.59
C ASN A 475 -10.46 5.52 10.58
N LEU A 476 -9.29 4.93 10.82
CA LEU A 476 -8.03 5.66 10.72
C LEU A 476 -7.80 6.18 9.30
N THR A 477 -7.86 5.29 8.30
CA THR A 477 -7.51 5.62 6.92
C THR A 477 -8.53 6.58 6.31
N SER A 478 -9.79 6.54 6.73
CA SER A 478 -10.76 7.59 6.40
C SER A 478 -10.35 8.97 6.95
N HIS A 479 -9.88 9.05 8.20
CA HIS A 479 -9.43 10.32 8.76
C HIS A 479 -8.15 10.82 8.07
N LEU A 480 -7.21 9.93 7.71
CA LEU A 480 -6.01 10.30 6.95
C LEU A 480 -6.38 10.76 5.53
N ALA A 481 -7.31 10.08 4.86
CA ALA A 481 -7.83 10.47 3.57
C ALA A 481 -8.41 11.89 3.62
N ALA A 482 -9.22 12.20 4.64
CA ALA A 482 -9.80 13.53 4.86
C ALA A 482 -8.77 14.65 5.10
N VAL A 483 -7.50 14.32 5.33
CA VAL A 483 -6.39 15.28 5.42
C VAL A 483 -5.58 15.30 4.12
N LEU A 484 -5.05 14.15 3.71
CA LEU A 484 -4.06 14.03 2.63
C LEU A 484 -4.66 14.33 1.24
N THR A 485 -5.96 14.14 1.07
CA THR A 485 -6.64 14.39 -0.22
C THR A 485 -7.17 15.82 -0.36
N THR A 486 -7.05 16.66 0.68
CA THR A 486 -7.51 18.05 0.61
C THR A 486 -6.61 18.87 -0.30
N ASP A 487 -7.19 19.83 -1.04
CA ASP A 487 -6.42 20.70 -1.94
C ASP A 487 -5.23 21.37 -1.23
N ALA A 488 -5.42 21.78 0.03
CA ALA A 488 -4.41 22.47 0.83
C ALA A 488 -3.18 21.59 1.13
N ILE A 489 -3.39 20.35 1.58
CA ILE A 489 -2.29 19.42 1.88
C ILE A 489 -1.70 18.85 0.59
N ALA A 490 -2.55 18.44 -0.35
CA ALA A 490 -2.10 17.88 -1.62
C ALA A 490 -1.24 18.89 -2.39
N ALA A 491 -1.51 20.20 -2.33
CA ALA A 491 -0.66 21.22 -2.96
C ALA A 491 0.76 21.21 -2.38
N PHE A 492 0.94 21.07 -1.05
CA PHE A 492 2.28 20.92 -0.47
C PHE A 492 2.97 19.64 -0.93
N LEU A 493 2.26 18.51 -0.85
CA LEU A 493 2.85 17.21 -1.16
C LEU A 493 3.23 17.07 -2.64
N LEU A 494 2.54 17.79 -3.54
CA LEU A 494 2.65 17.61 -4.99
C LEU A 494 3.29 18.81 -5.72
N GLU A 495 3.33 20.00 -5.12
CA GLU A 495 3.79 21.24 -5.78
C GLU A 495 4.89 21.99 -5.01
N ALA A 496 5.34 21.50 -3.86
CA ALA A 496 6.42 22.10 -3.10
C ALA A 496 7.64 21.17 -2.96
N PRO A 497 8.87 21.72 -2.89
CA PRO A 497 10.06 20.93 -2.64
C PRO A 497 9.99 20.20 -1.30
N LEU A 498 10.27 18.89 -1.33
CA LEU A 498 10.43 18.07 -0.15
C LEU A 498 11.84 18.25 0.43
N THR A 499 11.92 18.52 1.73
CA THR A 499 13.16 18.42 2.52
C THR A 499 13.04 17.22 3.46
N GLN A 500 13.75 16.14 3.13
CA GLN A 500 13.91 14.95 3.98
C GLN A 500 15.05 15.15 5.00
N THR A 501 15.13 14.26 5.99
CA THR A 501 16.29 14.15 6.92
C THR A 501 16.60 15.45 7.67
N LEU A 502 15.56 16.10 8.20
CA LEU A 502 15.76 17.27 9.06
C LEU A 502 16.60 16.90 10.29
N ASP A 503 17.44 17.82 10.77
CA ASP A 503 18.21 17.61 12.00
C ASP A 503 17.23 17.53 13.19
N ILE A 504 17.24 16.38 13.87
CA ILE A 504 16.36 16.07 14.99
C ILE A 504 17.19 15.84 16.24
N GLN A 505 16.79 16.50 17.32
CA GLN A 505 17.44 16.37 18.63
C GLN A 505 16.42 16.04 19.70
N GLY A 506 16.89 15.40 20.77
CA GLY A 506 16.12 15.16 21.97
C GLY A 506 15.46 13.79 22.03
N ALA A 507 15.20 13.09 20.92
CA ALA A 507 14.76 11.69 20.93
C ALA A 507 15.27 10.92 19.71
N ASP A 508 15.45 9.61 19.89
CA ASP A 508 15.85 8.70 18.82
C ASP A 508 14.62 8.13 18.09
N ARG A 509 14.84 7.65 16.86
CA ARG A 509 13.81 7.03 15.99
C ARG A 509 12.59 7.92 15.77
N ILE A 510 12.87 9.19 15.51
CA ILE A 510 11.91 10.17 14.99
C ILE A 510 12.28 10.47 13.55
N ASP A 511 11.28 10.44 12.68
CA ASP A 511 11.40 10.91 11.31
C ASP A 511 10.69 12.26 11.13
N ALA A 512 11.23 13.13 10.27
CA ALA A 512 10.60 14.41 9.97
C ALA A 512 10.90 14.89 8.54
N ALA A 513 9.86 15.44 7.91
CA ALA A 513 9.92 16.01 6.58
C ALA A 513 9.19 17.35 6.53
N ALA A 514 9.62 18.22 5.61
CA ALA A 514 8.98 19.50 5.41
C ALA A 514 8.84 19.89 3.93
N TRP A 515 7.77 20.62 3.62
CA TRP A 515 7.47 21.17 2.31
C TRP A 515 7.29 22.68 2.43
N PHE A 516 8.22 23.44 1.84
CA PHE A 516 8.17 24.91 1.87
C PHE A 516 7.65 25.46 0.56
N ASP A 517 6.48 26.09 0.58
CA ASP A 517 6.00 26.88 -0.55
C ASP A 517 6.48 28.33 -0.42
N ALA A 518 7.45 28.71 -1.26
CA ALA A 518 8.00 30.05 -1.30
C ALA A 518 6.98 31.12 -1.73
N GLY A 519 5.96 30.75 -2.49
CA GLY A 519 4.90 31.64 -2.98
C GLY A 519 3.97 32.09 -1.86
N SER A 520 3.38 31.13 -1.13
CA SER A 520 2.55 31.42 0.05
C SER A 520 3.36 31.77 1.29
N LYS A 521 4.66 31.43 1.32
CA LYS A 521 5.55 31.49 2.49
C LYS A 521 5.04 30.63 3.64
N GLN A 522 4.42 29.51 3.31
CA GLN A 522 3.94 28.53 4.27
C GLN A 522 4.80 27.27 4.21
N LEU A 523 4.84 26.54 5.32
CA LEU A 523 5.58 25.30 5.48
C LEU A 523 4.63 24.25 6.04
N LEU A 524 4.53 23.11 5.35
CA LEU A 524 3.99 21.89 5.94
C LEU A 524 5.13 21.14 6.63
N LEU A 525 4.95 20.75 7.88
CA LEU A 525 5.88 19.94 8.66
C LEU A 525 5.19 18.66 9.10
N SER A 526 5.82 17.52 8.85
CA SER A 526 5.41 16.20 9.32
C SER A 526 6.49 15.65 10.25
N VAL A 527 6.08 15.08 11.39
CA VAL A 527 6.97 14.47 12.37
C VAL A 527 6.34 13.15 12.82
N VAL A 528 7.08 12.05 12.68
CA VAL A 528 6.60 10.69 12.93
C VAL A 528 7.46 10.04 14.01
N ASN A 529 6.83 9.49 15.04
CA ASN A 529 7.50 8.70 16.07
C ASN A 529 7.49 7.22 15.66
N LEU A 530 8.66 6.64 15.41
CA LEU A 530 8.81 5.23 15.02
C LEU A 530 8.94 4.29 16.23
N ASN A 531 8.93 4.85 17.45
CA ASN A 531 8.91 4.07 18.68
C ASN A 531 7.50 3.56 18.97
N TYR A 532 7.42 2.33 19.49
CA TYR A 532 6.16 1.77 20.02
C TYR A 532 5.74 2.40 21.36
N GLU A 533 6.58 3.25 21.93
CA GLU A 533 6.35 3.96 23.19
C GLU A 533 6.24 5.47 22.95
N ASP A 534 5.50 6.14 23.85
CA ASP A 534 5.39 7.59 23.88
C ASP A 534 6.75 8.26 24.15
N VAL A 535 7.05 9.32 23.41
CA VAL A 535 8.24 10.16 23.65
C VAL A 535 7.88 11.31 24.58
N SER A 536 8.22 11.16 25.86
CA SER A 536 7.91 12.17 26.90
C SER A 536 8.82 13.41 26.90
N GLN A 537 9.97 13.31 26.23
CA GLN A 537 10.95 14.39 26.11
C GLN A 537 10.61 15.34 24.96
N ALA A 538 11.12 16.57 25.03
CA ALA A 538 10.97 17.52 23.93
C ALA A 538 11.83 17.09 22.74
N VAL A 539 11.23 17.07 21.55
CA VAL A 539 11.92 16.80 20.29
C VAL A 539 12.09 18.12 19.56
N ILE A 540 13.30 18.41 19.10
CA ILE A 540 13.63 19.63 18.37
C ILE A 540 13.87 19.23 16.92
N VAL A 541 13.07 19.77 16.01
CA VAL A 541 13.23 19.59 14.56
C VAL A 541 13.71 20.91 13.97
N SER A 542 14.93 20.90 13.42
CA SER A 542 15.51 22.05 12.75
C SER A 542 14.73 22.41 11.49
N SER A 543 14.54 23.70 11.23
CA SER A 543 13.87 24.15 10.00
C SER A 543 14.76 23.91 8.78
N PRO A 544 14.19 23.78 7.57
CA PRO A 544 14.97 23.79 6.33
C PRO A 544 15.89 25.00 6.23
N ALA A 545 17.03 24.84 5.57
CA ALA A 545 18.02 25.90 5.43
C ALA A 545 17.41 27.17 4.81
N GLY A 546 17.66 28.33 5.43
CA GLY A 546 17.14 29.61 4.97
C GLY A 546 15.66 29.87 5.27
N VAL A 547 14.94 28.93 5.89
CA VAL A 547 13.54 29.09 6.29
C VAL A 547 13.44 29.51 7.76
N ARG A 548 12.61 30.51 8.06
CA ARG A 548 12.29 30.95 9.43
C ARG A 548 10.82 30.70 9.71
N ILE A 549 10.53 29.91 10.75
CA ILE A 549 9.16 29.57 11.15
C ILE A 549 8.72 30.54 12.25
N SER A 550 7.68 31.33 11.98
CA SER A 550 7.18 32.38 12.88
C SER A 550 6.09 31.92 13.85
N GLY A 551 5.45 30.78 13.56
CA GLY A 551 4.38 30.20 14.38
C GLY A 551 3.66 29.08 13.64
N VAL A 552 2.78 28.38 14.36
CA VAL A 552 1.94 27.30 13.83
C VAL A 552 0.59 27.89 13.45
N ALA A 553 0.21 27.78 12.19
CA ALA A 553 -1.08 28.27 11.70
C ALA A 553 -2.20 27.28 12.02
N GLU A 554 -1.97 26.00 11.77
CA GLU A 554 -2.95 24.93 11.90
C GLU A 554 -2.25 23.59 12.17
N THR A 555 -2.95 22.64 12.77
CA THR A 555 -2.51 21.26 12.96
C THR A 555 -3.56 20.33 12.37
N PHE A 556 -3.19 19.62 11.31
CA PHE A 556 -4.11 18.76 10.56
C PHE A 556 -4.19 17.34 11.13
N TRP A 557 -3.14 16.86 11.77
CA TRP A 557 -3.05 15.51 12.34
C TRP A 557 -2.14 15.47 13.57
N GLY A 558 -2.42 14.52 14.47
CA GLY A 558 -1.58 14.24 15.64
C GLY A 558 -1.97 15.02 16.89
N ASN A 559 -1.28 14.70 17.98
CA ASN A 559 -1.52 15.22 19.34
C ASN A 559 -0.36 16.07 19.87
N ALA A 560 0.64 16.35 19.04
CA ALA A 560 1.85 17.03 19.45
C ALA A 560 1.67 18.56 19.47
N ALA A 561 2.10 19.20 20.56
CA ALA A 561 2.12 20.65 20.65
C ALA A 561 3.42 21.19 20.03
N LEU A 562 3.29 21.92 18.93
CA LEU A 562 4.41 22.54 18.22
C LEU A 562 4.66 23.95 18.79
N VAL A 563 5.88 24.21 19.26
CA VAL A 563 6.34 25.52 19.75
C VAL A 563 7.59 25.93 18.97
N THR A 564 7.58 27.14 18.40
CA THR A 564 8.68 27.66 17.57
C THR A 564 9.71 28.41 18.41
N HIS A 565 11.00 28.19 18.17
CA HIS A 565 12.10 28.90 18.84
C HIS A 565 13.20 29.30 17.84
N ASP A 566 13.87 30.43 18.10
CA ASP A 566 15.13 30.78 17.43
C ASP A 566 16.25 29.93 18.08
N ILE A 567 17.05 29.19 17.31
CA ILE A 567 18.18 28.39 17.83
C ILE A 567 19.50 28.94 17.29
N GLY A 568 20.46 29.22 18.17
CA GLY A 568 21.86 29.39 17.76
C GLY A 568 22.48 28.02 17.52
N VAL A 569 22.75 27.64 16.27
CA VAL A 569 23.42 26.38 15.94
C VAL A 569 24.93 26.56 16.16
N PHE A 570 25.54 25.71 16.98
CA PHE A 570 27.00 25.61 17.10
C PHE A 570 27.50 24.51 16.15
N LEU A 571 28.39 24.85 15.22
CA LEU A 571 29.07 23.89 14.36
C LEU A 571 30.19 23.16 15.15
N PRO A 572 30.57 21.92 14.76
CA PRO A 572 31.69 21.19 15.37
C PRO A 572 33.05 21.89 15.17
N ASP A 573 33.95 21.71 16.15
CA ASP A 573 35.24 22.38 16.38
C ASP A 573 36.35 22.23 15.30
N ASP A 574 36.07 22.43 14.00
CA ASP A 574 37.11 22.46 12.95
C ASP A 574 37.55 23.88 12.55
N LEU A 575 36.68 24.88 12.65
CA LEU A 575 36.98 26.22 12.14
C LEU A 575 37.54 27.15 13.23
N SER A 576 38.69 27.77 12.93
CA SER A 576 39.44 28.68 13.83
C SER A 576 38.73 29.97 14.24
N GLU A 577 37.46 30.16 13.85
CA GLU A 577 36.54 31.17 14.37
C GLU A 577 35.11 30.60 14.39
N PRO A 578 34.40 30.60 15.54
CA PRO A 578 33.01 30.15 15.60
C PRO A 578 32.11 31.12 14.82
N GLN A 579 31.59 30.68 13.68
CA GLN A 579 30.49 31.38 13.02
C GLN A 579 29.17 31.02 13.70
N VAL A 580 28.49 32.03 14.26
CA VAL A 580 27.10 31.91 14.73
C VAL A 580 26.21 31.94 13.50
N LEU A 581 25.76 30.77 13.03
CA LEU A 581 24.64 30.69 12.08
C LEU A 581 23.35 30.66 12.91
N SER A 582 22.53 31.70 12.77
CA SER A 582 21.19 31.74 13.34
C SER A 582 20.30 30.72 12.62
N GLY A 583 19.98 29.61 13.29
CA GLY A 583 19.00 28.63 12.84
C GLY A 583 17.62 28.88 13.46
N HIS A 584 16.59 28.30 12.90
CA HIS A 584 15.26 28.25 13.51
C HIS A 584 14.89 26.79 13.69
N ALA A 585 14.12 26.48 14.72
CA ALA A 585 13.63 25.13 14.91
C ALA A 585 12.25 25.14 15.53
N VAL A 586 11.58 24.01 15.38
CA VAL A 586 10.33 23.73 16.05
C VAL A 586 10.63 22.74 17.16
N THR A 587 10.37 23.13 18.39
CA THR A 587 10.31 22.17 19.49
C THR A 587 8.90 21.61 19.52
N THR A 588 8.79 20.32 19.26
CA THR A 588 7.57 19.56 19.51
C THR A 588 7.68 18.88 20.87
N LYS A 589 6.62 18.97 21.66
CA LYS A 589 6.40 18.01 22.74
C LYS A 589 5.23 17.16 22.32
N PHE A 590 5.49 15.87 22.11
CA PHE A 590 4.41 14.90 22.13
C PHE A 590 3.76 15.05 23.50
N ALA A 591 2.47 15.39 23.52
CA ALA A 591 1.73 15.20 24.75
C ALA A 591 1.90 13.71 25.08
N PRO A 592 2.17 13.32 26.35
CA PRO A 592 1.96 11.94 26.71
C PRO A 592 0.59 11.57 26.19
N THR A 593 0.43 10.38 25.65
CA THR A 593 -0.88 9.84 25.40
C THR A 593 -1.49 9.76 26.79
N THR A 594 -2.14 10.85 27.25
CA THR A 594 -3.26 10.73 28.16
C THR A 594 -4.06 9.74 27.40
N ALA A 595 -4.05 8.47 27.86
CA ALA A 595 -4.85 7.42 27.29
C ALA A 595 -6.14 8.12 26.95
N THR A 596 -6.35 8.42 25.67
CA THR A 596 -7.51 9.19 25.28
C THR A 596 -8.59 8.31 25.88
N PRO A 597 -9.41 8.83 26.82
CA PRO A 597 -10.46 8.00 27.37
C PRO A 597 -11.13 7.45 26.13
N GLN A 598 -10.98 6.13 25.91
CA GLN A 598 -11.52 5.43 24.74
C GLN A 598 -12.84 6.11 24.51
N THR A 599 -13.00 6.84 23.38
CA THR A 599 -14.17 7.69 23.10
C THR A 599 -15.35 7.04 23.79
N PRO A 600 -15.88 7.65 24.89
CA PRO A 600 -16.42 6.91 26.03
C PRO A 600 -17.13 5.71 25.50
N ILE A 601 -16.53 4.50 25.69
CA ILE A 601 -17.03 3.23 25.14
C ILE A 601 -18.52 3.41 25.04
N SER A 602 -19.07 3.51 23.81
CA SER A 602 -20.52 3.55 23.67
C SER A 602 -20.99 2.35 24.46
N ALA A 603 -21.62 2.59 25.62
CA ALA A 603 -21.51 1.64 26.73
C ALA A 603 -21.90 0.25 26.23
N ILE A 604 -20.94 -0.69 26.17
CA ILE A 604 -21.23 -2.03 25.68
C ILE A 604 -22.19 -2.63 26.69
N LYS A 605 -23.46 -2.75 26.30
CA LYS A 605 -24.50 -3.26 27.17
C LYS A 605 -24.54 -4.76 27.00
N ILE A 606 -24.13 -5.48 28.05
CA ILE A 606 -24.36 -6.91 28.14
C ILE A 606 -25.77 -7.12 28.69
N GLY A 607 -26.57 -7.91 28.00
CA GLY A 607 -27.95 -8.20 28.40
C GLY A 607 -28.43 -9.54 27.85
N PRO A 608 -29.61 -10.01 28.29
CA PRO A 608 -30.23 -11.19 27.70
C PRO A 608 -30.50 -10.95 26.21
N ALA A 609 -30.37 -12.02 25.42
CA ALA A 609 -30.83 -12.03 24.04
C ALA A 609 -32.36 -12.13 23.97
N PHE A 610 -32.94 -11.51 22.96
CA PHE A 610 -34.36 -11.59 22.61
C PHE A 610 -34.52 -12.31 21.28
N LEU A 611 -35.73 -12.79 20.98
CA LEU A 611 -36.02 -13.45 19.69
C LEU A 611 -35.70 -12.57 18.47
N SER A 612 -35.75 -11.24 18.62
CA SER A 612 -35.38 -10.28 17.58
C SER A 612 -33.87 -10.20 17.29
N ASP A 613 -33.04 -10.86 18.10
CA ASP A 613 -31.58 -10.93 17.88
C ASP A 613 -31.17 -12.15 17.07
N ALA A 614 -32.11 -13.03 16.72
CA ALA A 614 -31.79 -14.31 16.14
C ALA A 614 -31.02 -14.19 14.82
N GLU A 615 -31.37 -13.21 13.99
CA GLU A 615 -30.70 -12.93 12.72
C GLU A 615 -29.27 -12.45 12.94
N ALA A 616 -29.04 -11.57 13.92
CA ALA A 616 -27.71 -11.06 14.23
C ALA A 616 -26.82 -12.12 14.88
N ILE A 617 -27.39 -12.95 15.77
CA ILE A 617 -26.69 -14.09 16.39
C ILE A 617 -26.37 -15.16 15.34
N ALA A 618 -27.30 -15.45 14.42
CA ALA A 618 -27.10 -16.35 13.29
C ALA A 618 -25.94 -15.89 12.41
N ALA A 619 -25.94 -14.62 12.01
CA ALA A 619 -24.87 -14.04 11.19
C ALA A 619 -23.51 -14.11 11.89
N ILE A 620 -23.41 -13.60 13.13
CA ILE A 620 -22.14 -13.62 13.89
C ILE A 620 -21.65 -15.05 14.12
N GLY A 621 -22.57 -15.96 14.47
CA GLY A 621 -22.25 -17.36 14.67
C GLY A 621 -21.74 -18.02 13.40
N ALA A 622 -22.41 -17.82 12.27
CA ALA A 622 -22.00 -18.39 10.99
C ALA A 622 -20.65 -17.85 10.52
N ASP A 623 -20.47 -16.53 10.54
CA ASP A 623 -19.24 -15.86 10.09
C ASP A 623 -18.05 -16.31 10.93
N THR A 624 -18.19 -16.24 12.27
CA THR A 624 -17.08 -16.57 13.17
C THR A 624 -16.76 -18.06 13.13
N PHE A 625 -17.77 -18.92 12.97
CA PHE A 625 -17.57 -20.37 12.85
C PHE A 625 -16.86 -20.74 11.55
N ALA A 626 -17.30 -20.18 10.42
CA ALA A 626 -16.69 -20.42 9.12
C ALA A 626 -15.23 -19.97 9.09
N GLN A 627 -14.90 -18.84 9.71
CA GLN A 627 -13.53 -18.34 9.80
C GLN A 627 -12.67 -19.18 10.76
N THR A 628 -13.25 -19.68 11.86
CA THR A 628 -12.51 -20.46 12.86
C THR A 628 -12.27 -21.90 12.41
N PHE A 629 -13.23 -22.53 11.74
CA PHE A 629 -13.20 -23.97 11.44
C PHE A 629 -13.22 -24.30 9.94
N GLY A 630 -13.49 -23.32 9.06
CA GLY A 630 -13.70 -23.59 7.64
C GLY A 630 -12.48 -24.13 6.89
N PHE A 631 -11.28 -23.90 7.41
CA PHE A 631 -10.05 -24.48 6.87
C PHE A 631 -9.82 -25.94 7.31
N ALA A 632 -10.53 -26.41 8.35
CA ALA A 632 -10.33 -27.73 8.95
C ALA A 632 -11.44 -28.74 8.58
N VAL A 633 -12.48 -28.32 7.85
CA VAL A 633 -13.67 -29.14 7.54
C VAL A 633 -13.99 -29.09 6.04
N PRO A 634 -14.44 -30.20 5.41
CA PRO A 634 -14.95 -30.19 4.04
C PRO A 634 -16.10 -29.17 3.85
N PRO A 635 -16.22 -28.47 2.70
CA PRO A 635 -17.13 -27.34 2.60
C PRO A 635 -18.61 -27.71 2.57
N HIS A 636 -18.94 -28.92 2.13
CA HIS A 636 -20.31 -29.41 2.19
C HIS A 636 -20.73 -29.71 3.65
N ASP A 637 -19.80 -30.22 4.46
CA ASP A 637 -20.02 -30.44 5.90
C ASP A 637 -20.09 -29.10 6.65
N LEU A 638 -19.23 -28.14 6.30
CA LEU A 638 -19.33 -26.77 6.82
C LEU A 638 -20.66 -26.13 6.47
N ALA A 639 -21.08 -26.16 5.19
CA ALA A 639 -22.36 -25.59 4.76
C ALA A 639 -23.55 -26.26 5.45
N ALA A 640 -23.54 -27.59 5.58
CA ALA A 640 -24.57 -28.33 6.31
C ALA A 640 -24.59 -27.95 7.80
N HIS A 641 -23.43 -27.82 8.44
CA HIS A 641 -23.33 -27.40 9.84
C HIS A 641 -23.83 -25.97 10.04
N LEU A 642 -23.42 -25.02 9.18
CA LEU A 642 -23.87 -23.63 9.24
C LEU A 642 -25.38 -23.52 9.05
N ALA A 643 -25.96 -24.27 8.10
CA ALA A 643 -27.40 -24.30 7.88
C ALA A 643 -28.16 -24.93 9.05
N ALA A 644 -27.61 -25.99 9.66
CA ALA A 644 -28.24 -26.69 10.78
C ALA A 644 -28.14 -25.91 12.10
N THR A 645 -27.06 -25.14 12.30
CA THR A 645 -26.71 -24.56 13.60
C THR A 645 -26.89 -23.04 13.64
N TYR A 646 -26.52 -22.34 12.56
CA TYR A 646 -26.45 -20.89 12.50
C TYR A 646 -27.43 -20.28 11.48
N ALA A 647 -28.46 -21.01 11.06
CA ALA A 647 -29.61 -20.41 10.40
C ALA A 647 -30.53 -19.72 11.42
N PRO A 648 -31.29 -18.68 11.03
CA PRO A 648 -32.18 -17.97 11.96
C PRO A 648 -33.23 -18.86 12.65
N ALA A 649 -33.68 -19.95 12.01
CA ALA A 649 -34.67 -20.85 12.62
C ALA A 649 -34.09 -21.66 13.80
N PRO A 650 -32.97 -22.40 13.66
CA PRO A 650 -32.24 -23.01 14.79
C PRO A 650 -31.90 -22.03 15.91
N VAL A 651 -31.39 -20.84 15.58
CA VAL A 651 -31.04 -19.83 16.59
C VAL A 651 -32.27 -19.35 17.36
N ARG A 652 -33.43 -19.17 16.70
CA ARG A 652 -34.69 -18.86 17.41
C ARG A 652 -35.13 -19.99 18.33
N ALA A 653 -34.90 -21.25 17.94
CA ALA A 653 -35.20 -22.40 18.79
C ALA A 653 -34.31 -22.41 20.04
N ASP A 654 -33.01 -22.17 19.89
CA ASP A 654 -32.06 -22.04 21.00
C ASP A 654 -32.44 -20.90 21.95
N LEU A 655 -32.87 -19.75 21.40
CA LEU A 655 -33.33 -18.60 22.20
C LEU A 655 -34.64 -18.86 22.95
N ALA A 656 -35.44 -19.82 22.48
CA ALA A 656 -36.70 -20.22 23.11
C ALA A 656 -36.56 -21.40 24.09
N ASP A 657 -35.43 -22.12 24.07
CA ASP A 657 -35.20 -23.26 24.96
C ASP A 657 -34.96 -22.78 26.41
N ALA A 658 -35.80 -23.24 27.33
CA ALA A 658 -35.68 -22.94 28.75
C ALA A 658 -34.37 -23.46 29.38
N ARG A 659 -33.71 -24.45 28.77
CA ARG A 659 -32.39 -24.94 29.20
C ARG A 659 -31.25 -24.02 28.79
N THR A 660 -31.46 -23.14 27.81
CA THR A 660 -30.42 -22.24 27.29
C THR A 660 -30.65 -20.83 27.80
N ALA A 661 -29.59 -20.16 28.25
CA ALA A 661 -29.60 -18.73 28.52
C ALA A 661 -28.56 -18.05 27.64
N THR A 662 -29.03 -17.20 26.73
CA THR A 662 -28.18 -16.47 25.79
C THR A 662 -28.03 -15.02 26.21
N PHE A 663 -26.81 -14.51 26.22
CA PHE A 663 -26.50 -13.10 26.44
C PHE A 663 -25.87 -12.50 25.19
N VAL A 664 -26.18 -11.24 24.91
CA VAL A 664 -25.61 -10.47 23.80
C VAL A 664 -24.90 -9.24 24.32
N ALA A 665 -23.83 -8.86 23.62
CA ALA A 665 -23.18 -7.57 23.77
C ALA A 665 -23.72 -6.62 22.70
N ARG A 666 -24.20 -5.44 23.12
CA ARG A 666 -24.71 -4.42 22.20
C ARG A 666 -23.89 -3.15 22.23
N ASP A 667 -23.78 -2.52 21.07
CA ASP A 667 -23.35 -1.14 20.95
C ASP A 667 -24.38 -0.19 21.59
N GLY A 668 -23.93 0.72 22.46
CA GLY A 668 -24.76 1.60 23.27
C GLY A 668 -25.57 2.65 22.50
N GLU A 669 -25.12 3.03 21.30
CA GLU A 669 -25.76 4.07 20.46
C GLU A 669 -26.69 3.49 19.39
N ARG A 670 -26.33 2.34 18.80
CA ARG A 670 -27.03 1.76 17.64
C ARG A 670 -27.82 0.48 17.95
N GLY A 671 -27.66 -0.09 19.15
CA GLY A 671 -28.35 -1.31 19.59
C GLY A 671 -27.93 -2.61 18.87
N ARG A 672 -26.94 -2.51 17.98
CA ARG A 672 -26.40 -3.62 17.18
C ARG A 672 -25.73 -4.67 18.08
N VAL A 673 -25.98 -5.94 17.80
CA VAL A 673 -25.31 -7.08 18.46
C VAL A 673 -23.87 -7.19 17.94
N LEU A 674 -22.91 -7.27 18.87
CA LEU A 674 -21.47 -7.35 18.61
C LEU A 674 -20.88 -8.72 18.97
N GLY A 675 -21.64 -9.55 19.68
CA GLY A 675 -21.23 -10.87 20.13
C GLY A 675 -22.28 -11.48 21.03
N PHE A 676 -22.20 -12.80 21.23
CA PHE A 676 -23.11 -13.54 22.08
C PHE A 676 -22.40 -14.66 22.82
N VAL A 677 -23.03 -15.09 23.92
CA VAL A 677 -22.61 -16.27 24.68
C VAL A 677 -23.81 -17.07 25.13
N GLN A 678 -23.67 -18.39 25.19
CA GLN A 678 -24.71 -19.32 25.64
C GLN A 678 -24.28 -20.08 26.89
N LEU A 679 -25.18 -20.14 27.87
CA LEU A 679 -25.14 -21.06 29.00
C LEU A 679 -26.19 -22.15 28.79
N VAL A 680 -25.81 -23.42 28.88
CA VAL A 680 -26.72 -24.57 28.73
C VAL A 680 -26.78 -25.36 30.03
N ARG A 681 -28.01 -25.78 30.39
CA ARG A 681 -28.32 -26.52 31.63
C ARG A 681 -28.56 -27.99 31.36
N GLY A 682 -28.17 -28.83 32.32
CA GLY A 682 -28.44 -30.27 32.29
C GLY A 682 -27.53 -31.06 31.34
N GLU A 683 -26.39 -30.49 31.00
CA GLU A 683 -25.34 -31.08 30.17
C GLU A 683 -24.09 -31.24 31.04
N SER A 684 -23.39 -32.36 30.88
CA SER A 684 -22.22 -32.72 31.69
C SER A 684 -21.22 -33.49 30.85
N ASP A 685 -19.95 -33.38 31.23
CA ASP A 685 -18.85 -34.16 30.66
C ASP A 685 -18.17 -34.96 31.78
N ASP A 686 -17.88 -36.25 31.54
CA ASP A 686 -17.31 -37.17 32.53
C ASP A 686 -15.92 -36.72 33.03
N SER A 687 -15.23 -35.88 32.26
CA SER A 687 -13.93 -35.30 32.63
C SER A 687 -14.06 -34.15 33.63
N VAL A 688 -15.26 -33.57 33.78
CA VAL A 688 -15.51 -32.44 34.69
C VAL A 688 -15.77 -32.97 36.11
N PRO A 689 -14.91 -32.65 37.10
CA PRO A 689 -15.00 -33.26 38.43
C PRO A 689 -16.23 -32.80 39.21
N GLY A 690 -17.00 -33.73 39.78
CA GLY A 690 -18.08 -33.43 40.73
C GLY A 690 -19.46 -33.83 40.21
N GLU A 691 -20.51 -33.43 40.95
CA GLU A 691 -21.89 -33.82 40.64
C GLU A 691 -22.37 -33.17 39.32
N PRO A 692 -22.80 -33.94 38.30
CA PRO A 692 -23.29 -33.40 37.02
C PRO A 692 -24.38 -32.34 37.16
N ALA A 693 -25.28 -32.52 38.13
CA ALA A 693 -26.36 -31.57 38.41
C ALA A 693 -25.88 -30.20 38.93
N ALA A 694 -24.61 -30.09 39.36
CA ALA A 694 -23.99 -28.86 39.82
C ALA A 694 -23.19 -28.13 38.73
N GLN A 695 -23.19 -28.64 37.50
CA GLN A 695 -22.42 -28.13 36.37
C GLN A 695 -23.33 -27.41 35.36
N ALA A 696 -22.79 -26.41 34.68
CA ALA A 696 -23.43 -25.80 33.52
C ALA A 696 -22.39 -25.53 32.43
N GLU A 697 -22.80 -25.64 31.18
CA GLU A 697 -21.92 -25.55 30.02
C GLU A 697 -21.94 -24.13 29.43
N LEU A 698 -20.76 -23.54 29.20
CA LEU A 698 -20.60 -22.40 28.31
C LEU A 698 -20.37 -22.93 26.90
N ARG A 699 -21.46 -23.09 26.14
CA ARG A 699 -21.43 -23.84 24.86
C ARG A 699 -20.90 -23.04 23.68
N ARG A 700 -21.27 -21.76 23.57
CA ARG A 700 -20.87 -20.90 22.44
C ARG A 700 -20.48 -19.54 22.95
N LEU A 701 -19.34 -19.04 22.49
CA LEU A 701 -18.90 -17.66 22.68
C LEU A 701 -18.34 -17.16 21.34
N TYR A 702 -19.06 -16.24 20.73
CA TYR A 702 -18.64 -15.61 19.48
C TYR A 702 -18.75 -14.10 19.59
N VAL A 703 -17.73 -13.42 19.09
CA VAL A 703 -17.66 -11.97 19.01
C VAL A 703 -17.36 -11.64 17.56
N ASP A 704 -18.10 -10.69 16.99
CA ASP A 704 -17.83 -10.15 15.66
C ASP A 704 -16.36 -9.73 15.60
N MET A 705 -15.61 -10.20 14.60
CA MET A 705 -14.16 -9.93 14.51
C MET A 705 -13.83 -8.44 14.58
N ARG A 706 -14.70 -7.57 14.03
CA ARG A 706 -14.57 -6.10 14.09
C ARG A 706 -14.67 -5.53 15.51
N ALA A 707 -15.08 -6.35 16.48
CA ALA A 707 -15.26 -5.98 17.87
C ALA A 707 -14.34 -6.77 18.83
N HIS A 708 -13.37 -7.54 18.31
CA HIS A 708 -12.32 -8.17 19.11
C HIS A 708 -11.42 -7.13 19.79
N GLY A 709 -10.64 -7.53 20.78
CA GLY A 709 -9.76 -6.62 21.55
C GLY A 709 -10.49 -5.68 22.53
N ARG A 710 -11.80 -5.46 22.38
CA ARG A 710 -12.62 -4.53 23.19
C ARG A 710 -13.11 -5.09 24.54
N GLY A 711 -12.59 -6.23 24.99
CA GLY A 711 -13.00 -6.88 26.24
C GLY A 711 -14.40 -7.54 26.23
N ILE A 712 -15.08 -7.60 25.09
CA ILE A 712 -16.45 -8.13 24.94
C ILE A 712 -16.55 -9.58 25.38
N GLY A 713 -15.62 -10.45 24.93
CA GLY A 713 -15.63 -11.87 25.30
C GLY A 713 -15.56 -12.08 26.81
N SER A 714 -14.69 -11.33 27.51
CA SER A 714 -14.60 -11.37 28.97
C SER A 714 -15.86 -10.86 29.65
N ALA A 715 -16.52 -9.83 29.11
CA ALA A 715 -17.75 -9.29 29.65
C ALA A 715 -18.94 -10.27 29.49
N LEU A 716 -19.02 -10.96 28.35
CA LEU A 716 -20.00 -12.01 28.08
C LEU A 716 -19.82 -13.21 29.02
N ILE A 717 -18.59 -13.71 29.18
CA ILE A 717 -18.29 -14.82 30.10
C ILE A 717 -18.69 -14.45 31.54
N LYS A 718 -18.39 -13.22 32.00
CA LYS A 718 -18.82 -12.74 33.32
C LYS A 718 -20.34 -12.76 33.50
N ALA A 719 -21.11 -12.40 32.47
CA ALA A 719 -22.58 -12.46 32.55
C ALA A 719 -23.08 -13.91 32.71
N VAL A 720 -22.44 -14.85 32.02
CA VAL A 720 -22.72 -16.29 32.18
C VAL A 720 -22.33 -16.80 33.56
N GLU A 721 -21.18 -16.38 34.10
CA GLU A 721 -20.77 -16.73 35.47
C GLU A 721 -21.77 -16.23 36.52
N VAL A 722 -22.23 -14.98 36.39
CA VAL A 722 -23.24 -14.41 37.29
C VAL A 722 -24.54 -15.21 37.20
N ARG A 723 -24.99 -15.53 35.98
CA ARG A 723 -26.17 -16.35 35.74
C ARG A 723 -26.04 -17.73 36.37
N ALA A 724 -24.93 -18.42 36.14
CA ALA A 724 -24.69 -19.76 36.66
C ALA A 724 -24.66 -19.79 38.21
N ARG A 725 -23.98 -18.83 38.84
CA ARG A 725 -23.96 -18.68 40.31
C ARG A 725 -25.35 -18.44 40.88
N THR A 726 -26.12 -17.56 40.23
CA THR A 726 -27.48 -17.22 40.66
C THR A 726 -28.41 -18.43 40.62
N GLU A 727 -28.17 -19.35 39.69
CA GLU A 727 -28.94 -20.59 39.53
C GLU A 727 -28.41 -21.74 40.38
N GLY A 728 -27.36 -21.51 41.17
CA GLY A 728 -26.84 -22.46 42.15
C GLY A 728 -25.79 -23.43 41.63
N PHE A 729 -25.39 -23.30 40.36
CA PHE A 729 -24.30 -24.09 39.79
C PHE A 729 -22.98 -23.81 40.52
N LYS A 730 -22.17 -24.84 40.66
CA LYS A 730 -20.88 -24.81 41.36
C LYS A 730 -19.70 -24.79 40.40
N GLN A 731 -19.94 -25.10 39.13
CA GLN A 731 -18.90 -25.16 38.11
C GLN A 731 -19.44 -24.73 36.75
N LEU A 732 -18.59 -24.04 35.98
CA LEU A 732 -18.75 -23.89 34.55
C LEU A 732 -17.74 -24.77 33.84
N TRP A 733 -18.17 -25.38 32.74
CA TRP A 733 -17.27 -26.09 31.83
C TRP A 733 -17.53 -25.67 30.39
N LEU A 734 -16.57 -25.91 29.52
CA LEU A 734 -16.65 -25.68 28.08
C LEU A 734 -15.70 -26.60 27.34
N THR A 735 -15.96 -26.84 26.07
CA THR A 735 -14.96 -27.39 25.15
C THR A 735 -14.35 -26.26 24.33
N VAL A 736 -13.06 -26.38 24.01
CA VAL A 736 -12.36 -25.45 23.13
C VAL A 736 -11.43 -26.24 22.24
N TRP A 737 -11.50 -25.96 20.94
CA TRP A 737 -10.63 -26.60 19.97
C TRP A 737 -9.15 -26.41 20.31
N GLU A 738 -8.37 -27.48 20.22
CA GLU A 738 -6.96 -27.51 20.62
C GLU A 738 -6.10 -26.50 19.84
N GLU A 739 -6.49 -26.14 18.62
CA GLU A 739 -5.79 -25.15 17.80
C GLU A 739 -6.26 -23.70 18.02
N SER A 740 -7.35 -23.48 18.76
CA SER A 740 -7.83 -22.14 19.11
C SER A 740 -7.03 -21.51 20.26
N LYS A 741 -5.73 -21.29 20.05
CA LYS A 741 -4.80 -20.78 21.09
C LYS A 741 -5.24 -19.42 21.66
N GLY A 742 -5.91 -18.58 20.85
CA GLY A 742 -6.48 -17.31 21.28
C GLY A 742 -7.59 -17.47 22.33
N ALA A 743 -8.55 -18.37 22.07
CA ALA A 743 -9.64 -18.67 23.00
C ALA A 743 -9.11 -19.34 24.27
N GLN A 744 -8.16 -20.27 24.14
CA GLN A 744 -7.51 -20.89 25.30
C GLN A 744 -6.85 -19.86 26.21
N ARG A 745 -6.08 -18.90 25.67
CA ARG A 745 -5.49 -17.82 26.48
C ARG A 745 -6.55 -16.98 27.21
N LEU A 746 -7.69 -16.72 26.58
CA LEU A 746 -8.81 -16.00 27.21
C LEU A 746 -9.39 -16.81 28.38
N TYR A 747 -9.71 -18.09 28.18
CA TYR A 747 -10.31 -18.94 29.21
C TYR A 747 -9.36 -19.16 30.39
N LEU A 748 -8.08 -19.45 30.12
CA LEU A 748 -7.05 -19.61 31.16
C LEU A 748 -6.90 -18.33 31.99
N ARG A 749 -6.87 -17.15 31.35
CA ARG A 749 -6.82 -15.86 32.05
C ARG A 749 -8.04 -15.61 32.94
N LEU A 750 -9.19 -16.13 32.54
CA LEU A 750 -10.44 -16.03 33.31
C LEU A 750 -10.59 -17.13 34.37
N GLY A 751 -9.58 -17.98 34.55
CA GLY A 751 -9.51 -18.96 35.64
C GLY A 751 -10.10 -20.33 35.32
N PHE A 752 -10.33 -20.64 34.03
CA PHE A 752 -10.60 -22.01 33.60
C PHE A 752 -9.29 -22.82 33.56
N GLY A 753 -9.37 -24.11 33.86
CA GLY A 753 -8.25 -25.05 33.76
C GLY A 753 -8.63 -26.30 32.96
N LYS A 754 -7.66 -26.92 32.31
CA LYS A 754 -7.86 -28.18 31.55
C LYS A 754 -8.22 -29.32 32.50
N VAL A 755 -9.32 -30.02 32.21
CA VAL A 755 -9.82 -31.17 32.97
C VAL A 755 -10.02 -32.42 32.13
N GLY A 756 -10.06 -32.29 30.79
CA GLY A 756 -10.23 -33.42 29.89
C GLY A 756 -10.01 -33.06 28.42
N GLU A 757 -10.40 -34.00 27.57
CA GLU A 757 -10.36 -33.92 26.12
C GLU A 757 -11.67 -34.50 25.58
N TYR A 758 -12.16 -33.95 24.46
CA TYR A 758 -13.43 -34.31 23.85
C TYR A 758 -13.27 -34.39 22.34
N ASP A 759 -13.69 -35.49 21.73
CA ASP A 759 -13.65 -35.64 20.28
C ASP A 759 -14.95 -35.12 19.68
N PHE A 760 -14.86 -34.01 18.94
CA PHE A 760 -15.98 -33.41 18.24
C PHE A 760 -15.96 -33.82 16.76
N ALA A 761 -16.98 -34.56 16.31
CA ALA A 761 -17.11 -34.96 14.92
C ALA A 761 -17.96 -33.96 14.11
N MET A 762 -17.44 -33.51 12.97
CA MET A 762 -18.17 -32.75 11.95
C MET A 762 -18.10 -33.48 10.61
N GLY A 763 -19.20 -34.13 10.22
CA GLY A 763 -19.19 -35.03 9.06
C GLY A 763 -18.29 -36.24 9.32
N GLU A 764 -17.33 -36.47 8.44
CA GLU A 764 -16.30 -37.53 8.58
C GLU A 764 -15.04 -37.04 9.34
N CYS A 765 -14.94 -35.75 9.66
CA CYS A 765 -13.78 -35.17 10.35
C CYS A 765 -13.96 -35.20 11.87
N VAL A 766 -12.97 -35.72 12.60
CA VAL A 766 -12.91 -35.68 14.06
C VAL A 766 -11.91 -34.61 14.48
N HIS A 767 -12.36 -33.66 15.30
CA HIS A 767 -11.53 -32.64 15.92
C HIS A 767 -11.30 -32.97 17.40
N HIS A 768 -10.10 -32.70 17.89
CA HIS A 768 -9.78 -32.83 19.30
C HIS A 768 -9.99 -31.49 20.02
N ASP A 769 -11.00 -31.47 20.88
CA ASP A 769 -11.27 -30.36 21.78
C ASP A 769 -10.65 -30.62 23.16
N ILE A 770 -10.31 -29.54 23.84
CA ILE A 770 -9.89 -29.55 25.24
C ILE A 770 -11.11 -29.19 26.10
N VAL A 771 -11.39 -30.01 27.11
CA VAL A 771 -12.40 -29.69 28.12
C VAL A 771 -11.76 -28.81 29.20
N LEU A 772 -12.29 -27.59 29.37
CA LEU A 772 -11.88 -26.66 30.41
C LEU A 772 -13.00 -26.48 31.44
N ALA A 773 -12.64 -26.43 32.72
CA ALA A 773 -13.59 -26.16 33.80
C ALA A 773 -13.09 -25.08 34.76
N LYS A 774 -14.04 -24.38 35.37
CA LYS A 774 -13.83 -23.36 36.40
C LYS A 774 -14.81 -23.55 37.54
N ALA A 775 -14.28 -23.62 38.75
CA ALA A 775 -15.11 -23.55 39.96
C ALA A 775 -15.74 -22.15 40.09
N LEU A 776 -17.05 -22.13 40.35
CA LEU A 776 -17.80 -20.91 40.64
C LEU A 776 -17.74 -20.64 42.14
#